data_AF-A0A9D2E3D7-F1
#
_entry.id   AF-A0A9D2E3D7-F1
#
_cell.length_a   1.000
_cell.length_b   1.000
_cell.length_c   1.000
_cell.angle_alpha   90.00
_cell.angle_beta   90.00
_cell.angle_gamma   90.00
#
_symmetry.space_group_name_H-M   'P 1'
#
loop_
_entity.id
_entity.type
_entity.pdbx_description
1 polymer ?
#
loop_
_entity_poly.entity_id
_entity_poly.type
_entity_poly.pdbx_seq_one_letter_code
_entity_poly.pdbx_strand_id
1 'polypeptide(L)'
;MDLLQQCRQWFDQNEIQKVIDTLEAIPAEGRTPELDSELAKAYIAVADAGEREPYEKALELLAPHEEHFAGDHCWNYRIACAYYYLDEEGPALRYFEKALEARPGDKDTQEYIDDCRHRLALPRFTKNFRERTREAWAAFARIEGTLRQIMDTDKSHQRSEELIELCSRALEIALSDTAFELGFNGEKYELILSPEGLRSRLFPLVYFQQQAPESVLAHWNIRVGRQPAPGFLLRTGEIEIRVEDVQMWAEKTEDQRVSLGLYCEKLISLLKEDTDKVWWALSVLVDQTVGEISSIAFVAGFDVYAQPKEEPAMCLSQLPELLQGMGLPLWRDGSDYLENSYLTYELEPVEDPEADWRLDVYAGSCRLPVLINDYLAARSDTVDEYHRDGIATGFLCYPLESFTGEERSKAVLDFRDALRDAVLGEAGAQAVTFLGGATGLYYGYLDLIAWDLPAVLTAAQAFFGKSGLPCAHFHAFRRDVGGVPLLEEEEPAPAVHEETGSLLSAEDIQTLASFDEGVSGYFWRMLQWLEDFIKNGVEEGRFTEKQAHQDLQIALWYAFACNNLDDYIHYYQAAEWMKDSEKNAAGCATWYYRYSVALMYCGRLEQAREYAEQGAREEPDYPWIWLQVGKLRAHFGDTAGALDAVTQGLALEPGDYEFLTLEKEVKAGATLEQMEYHWIDPDADQMLQQGLGQDVDDKQRALACIRVDEAGLAAFYELFSPEWCGYEKNAPCCEFQYPVKEQRVELSFRMNEAGLSKLGTDWLRQFKERLDSGEWLTHTPEGEPEGTLIAVFVEQNYRISLVYQQPGEDQYFQIFLNPDGTKVDAIWSSTENNQPEVYTEEEMSAVEQHIKTTFGEFEKVFHELVSPDIHVDVCVVPPTEKRDYYTLVTMGMGAHRMHVPEELAEYKLERAELAIALPPDWKLDEEALKEERWYWPIGLLKVLARLPISGDTWLGFGHTMDKQSPFAENTALCGAVLVGPQGVVWEGGEVCPLPGGEEVNFYQVIPLYRNELKYKLEHDADALLEKMAGISFVVNPTRQNAITRGTLADEYFTGDMDDAAWHLESIQEKGLPVDEINAYNHMAIYLRWCMEHDLMSTEFMERYGEQVQPFMADLSRADLRGFIRDQLKGQLFGALFNKEGAAFAGYYYGEADSPY
;
A
#
# COMPACT_ATOMS: atom_id res chain seq x y z
N MET A 1 -15.39 -27.81 -32.53
CA MET A 1 -14.80 -26.74 -31.72
C MET A 1 -14.84 -25.51 -32.58
N ASP A 2 -15.33 -24.40 -32.03
CA ASP A 2 -15.27 -23.12 -32.73
C ASP A 2 -13.79 -22.66 -32.84
N LEU A 3 -13.46 -21.87 -33.87
CA LEU A 3 -12.07 -21.47 -34.13
C LEU A 3 -11.50 -20.65 -32.97
N LEU A 4 -12.32 -19.81 -32.33
CA LEU A 4 -11.91 -19.04 -31.13
C LEU A 4 -11.54 -19.97 -29.96
N GLN A 5 -12.35 -21.00 -29.69
CA GLN A 5 -12.03 -22.00 -28.68
C GLN A 5 -10.74 -22.76 -29.02
N GLN A 6 -10.47 -22.99 -30.31
CA GLN A 6 -9.24 -23.62 -30.77
C GLN A 6 -8.02 -22.74 -30.56
N CYS A 7 -8.15 -21.44 -30.82
CA CYS A 7 -7.09 -20.46 -30.56
C CYS A 7 -6.78 -20.37 -29.05
N ARG A 8 -7.80 -20.30 -28.20
CA ARG A 8 -7.63 -20.29 -26.73
C ARG A 8 -6.94 -21.56 -26.23
N GLN A 9 -7.35 -22.73 -26.71
CA GLN A 9 -6.71 -23.99 -26.33
C GLN A 9 -5.24 -24.06 -26.77
N TRP A 10 -4.90 -23.56 -27.97
CA TRP A 10 -3.50 -23.49 -28.40
C TRP A 10 -2.70 -22.51 -27.57
N PHE A 11 -3.31 -21.38 -27.20
CA PHE A 11 -2.70 -20.41 -26.30
C PHE A 11 -2.37 -21.05 -24.93
N ASP A 12 -3.32 -21.79 -24.34
CA ASP A 12 -3.13 -22.51 -23.06
C ASP A 12 -2.09 -23.63 -23.15
N GLN A 13 -1.83 -24.17 -24.35
CA GLN A 13 -0.81 -25.19 -24.63
C GLN A 13 0.55 -24.59 -24.98
N ASN A 14 0.71 -23.27 -24.89
CA ASN A 14 1.90 -22.53 -25.33
C ASN A 14 2.23 -22.75 -26.83
N GLU A 15 1.22 -23.00 -27.65
CA GLU A 15 1.33 -23.11 -29.12
C GLU A 15 0.99 -21.77 -29.79
N ILE A 16 1.53 -20.64 -29.29
CA ILE A 16 1.11 -19.27 -29.69
C ILE A 16 1.35 -19.00 -31.19
N GLN A 17 2.48 -19.44 -31.74
CA GLN A 17 2.78 -19.30 -33.18
C GLN A 17 1.70 -19.95 -34.07
N LYS A 18 1.08 -21.03 -33.59
CA LYS A 18 0.01 -21.72 -34.32
C LYS A 18 -1.27 -20.90 -34.38
N VAL A 19 -1.54 -20.08 -33.37
CA VAL A 19 -2.64 -19.10 -33.37
C VAL A 19 -2.38 -18.07 -34.45
N ILE A 20 -1.18 -17.48 -34.46
CA ILE A 20 -0.76 -16.48 -35.46
C ILE A 20 -0.88 -17.05 -36.87
N ASP A 21 -0.20 -18.16 -37.17
CA ASP A 21 -0.21 -18.80 -38.49
C ASP A 21 -1.62 -19.12 -38.98
N THR A 22 -2.51 -19.54 -38.07
CA THR A 22 -3.89 -19.91 -38.42
C THR A 22 -4.77 -18.70 -38.70
N LEU A 23 -4.67 -17.65 -37.88
CA LEU A 23 -5.50 -16.45 -38.02
C LEU A 23 -5.00 -15.54 -39.16
N GLU A 24 -3.70 -15.49 -39.41
CA GLU A 24 -3.14 -14.77 -40.57
C GLU A 24 -3.48 -15.41 -41.90
N ALA A 25 -3.71 -16.72 -41.94
CA ALA A 25 -4.20 -17.39 -43.14
C ALA A 25 -5.62 -16.96 -43.56
N ILE A 26 -6.35 -16.28 -42.67
CA ILE A 26 -7.66 -15.68 -42.94
C ILE A 26 -7.45 -14.23 -43.39
N PRO A 27 -7.97 -13.81 -44.56
CA PRO A 27 -7.93 -12.42 -45.00
C PRO A 27 -8.52 -11.48 -43.95
N ALA A 28 -8.01 -10.25 -43.85
CA ALA A 28 -8.47 -9.28 -42.85
C ALA A 28 -9.99 -9.03 -42.90
N GLU A 29 -10.60 -9.00 -44.09
CA GLU A 29 -12.04 -8.82 -44.26
C GLU A 29 -12.87 -10.04 -43.80
N GLY A 30 -12.22 -11.18 -43.58
CA GLY A 30 -12.82 -12.42 -43.09
C GLY A 30 -12.65 -12.66 -41.59
N ARG A 31 -11.90 -11.82 -40.87
CA ARG A 31 -11.72 -11.91 -39.42
C ARG A 31 -12.81 -11.09 -38.71
N THR A 32 -13.32 -11.63 -37.61
CA THR A 32 -14.23 -10.89 -36.72
C THR A 32 -13.42 -10.11 -35.69
N PRO A 33 -14.00 -9.10 -35.01
CA PRO A 33 -13.31 -8.37 -33.94
C PRO A 33 -12.72 -9.29 -32.87
N GLU A 34 -13.38 -10.40 -32.55
CA GLU A 34 -12.90 -11.39 -31.57
C GLU A 34 -11.67 -12.15 -32.09
N LEU A 35 -11.62 -12.49 -33.39
CA LEU A 35 -10.46 -13.13 -34.00
C LEU A 35 -9.27 -12.17 -34.06
N ASP A 36 -9.50 -10.90 -34.39
CA ASP A 36 -8.45 -9.88 -34.36
C ASP A 36 -7.95 -9.64 -32.93
N SER A 37 -8.82 -9.66 -31.92
CA SER A 37 -8.45 -9.55 -30.50
C SER A 37 -7.62 -10.75 -30.01
N GLU A 38 -7.96 -11.98 -30.40
CA GLU A 38 -7.13 -13.17 -30.08
C GLU A 38 -5.80 -13.18 -30.85
N LEU A 39 -5.77 -12.67 -32.09
CA LEU A 39 -4.53 -12.49 -32.84
C LEU A 39 -3.62 -11.44 -32.20
N ALA A 40 -4.18 -10.30 -31.77
CA ALA A 40 -3.44 -9.28 -31.05
C ALA A 40 -2.85 -9.81 -29.73
N LYS A 41 -3.64 -10.59 -28.98
CA LYS A 41 -3.16 -11.30 -27.78
C LYS A 41 -1.98 -12.23 -28.09
N ALA A 42 -2.03 -12.95 -29.21
CA ALA A 42 -0.94 -13.82 -29.64
C ALA A 42 0.33 -13.02 -29.97
N TYR A 43 0.19 -11.88 -30.67
CA TYR A 43 1.31 -10.97 -30.96
C TYR A 43 1.95 -10.39 -29.70
N ILE A 44 1.17 -9.90 -28.75
CA ILE A 44 1.66 -9.39 -27.47
C ILE A 44 2.44 -10.47 -26.72
N ALA A 45 1.99 -11.72 -26.76
CA ALA A 45 2.58 -12.82 -26.01
C ALA A 45 3.86 -13.43 -26.62
N VAL A 46 4.07 -13.29 -27.94
CA VAL A 46 5.34 -13.72 -28.58
C VAL A 46 6.42 -12.65 -28.58
N ALA A 47 6.07 -11.41 -28.21
CA ALA A 47 6.99 -10.30 -28.25
C ALA A 47 8.09 -10.45 -27.19
N ASP A 48 9.35 -10.38 -27.61
CA ASP A 48 10.48 -10.30 -26.68
C ASP A 48 10.68 -8.86 -26.18
N ALA A 49 11.31 -8.72 -25.01
CA ALA A 49 11.60 -7.41 -24.42
C ALA A 49 12.43 -6.53 -25.39
N GLY A 50 11.84 -5.41 -25.82
CA GLY A 50 12.45 -4.45 -26.74
C GLY A 50 12.10 -4.63 -28.22
N GLU A 51 11.27 -5.62 -28.58
CA GLU A 51 10.64 -5.69 -29.90
C GLU A 51 9.47 -4.70 -30.00
N ARG A 52 9.30 -4.03 -31.15
CA ARG A 52 8.19 -3.08 -31.38
C ARG A 52 7.14 -3.62 -32.33
N GLU A 53 7.57 -4.30 -33.39
CA GLU A 53 6.73 -4.78 -34.49
C GLU A 53 5.52 -5.64 -34.02
N PRO A 54 5.67 -6.58 -33.05
CA PRO A 54 4.51 -7.33 -32.56
C PRO A 54 3.46 -6.45 -31.85
N TYR A 55 3.90 -5.47 -31.06
CA TYR A 55 2.98 -4.56 -30.36
C TYR A 55 2.29 -3.58 -31.31
N GLU A 56 3.01 -3.06 -32.30
CA GLU A 56 2.44 -2.27 -33.40
C GLU A 56 1.38 -3.09 -34.15
N LYS A 57 1.65 -4.38 -34.41
CA LYS A 57 0.69 -5.27 -35.05
C LYS A 57 -0.55 -5.52 -34.18
N ALA A 58 -0.37 -5.65 -32.87
CA ALA A 58 -1.48 -5.76 -31.93
C ALA A 58 -2.36 -4.50 -31.95
N LEU A 59 -1.77 -3.29 -32.00
CA LEU A 59 -2.52 -2.04 -32.11
C LEU A 59 -3.30 -1.95 -33.43
N GLU A 60 -2.71 -2.31 -34.57
CA GLU A 60 -3.39 -2.34 -35.87
C GLU A 60 -4.65 -3.22 -35.85
N LEU A 61 -4.59 -4.33 -35.11
CA LEU A 61 -5.69 -5.28 -34.98
C LEU A 61 -6.75 -4.80 -33.98
N LEU A 62 -6.36 -4.14 -32.89
CA LEU A 62 -7.26 -3.74 -31.82
C LEU A 62 -7.96 -2.40 -32.11
N ALA A 63 -7.22 -1.39 -32.57
CA ALA A 63 -7.69 -0.01 -32.68
C ALA A 63 -8.99 0.17 -33.51
N PRO A 64 -9.22 -0.56 -34.63
CA PRO A 64 -10.47 -0.43 -35.40
C PRO A 64 -11.72 -0.87 -34.64
N HIS A 65 -11.57 -1.63 -33.56
CA HIS A 65 -12.67 -2.28 -32.84
C HIS A 65 -13.00 -1.65 -31.48
N GLU A 66 -12.50 -0.44 -31.18
CA GLU A 66 -12.75 0.24 -29.88
C GLU A 66 -14.24 0.39 -29.55
N GLU A 67 -15.08 0.79 -30.52
CA GLU A 67 -16.53 0.89 -30.29
C GLU A 67 -17.19 -0.46 -30.04
N HIS A 68 -16.68 -1.55 -30.65
CA HIS A 68 -17.23 -2.90 -30.50
C HIS A 68 -16.95 -3.47 -29.10
N PHE A 69 -15.78 -3.17 -28.54
CA PHE A 69 -15.32 -3.66 -27.23
C PHE A 69 -15.46 -2.60 -26.11
N ALA A 70 -16.32 -1.60 -26.28
CA ALA A 70 -16.52 -0.57 -25.27
C ALA A 70 -16.93 -1.19 -23.91
N GLY A 71 -16.13 -0.92 -22.87
CA GLY A 71 -16.32 -1.46 -21.52
C GLY A 71 -15.78 -2.88 -21.31
N ASP A 72 -15.11 -3.49 -22.29
CA ASP A 72 -14.46 -4.79 -22.13
C ASP A 72 -13.08 -4.63 -21.47
N HIS A 73 -12.95 -5.13 -20.24
CA HIS A 73 -11.70 -5.10 -19.49
C HIS A 73 -10.53 -5.76 -20.26
N CYS A 74 -10.74 -6.93 -20.87
CA CYS A 74 -9.66 -7.68 -21.52
C CYS A 74 -9.15 -6.98 -22.79
N TRP A 75 -10.05 -6.36 -23.56
CA TRP A 75 -9.68 -5.57 -24.72
C TRP A 75 -8.94 -4.29 -24.29
N ASN A 76 -9.47 -3.56 -23.31
CA ASN A 76 -8.83 -2.36 -22.76
C ASN A 76 -7.42 -2.67 -22.21
N TYR A 77 -7.28 -3.77 -21.46
CA TYR A 77 -5.99 -4.21 -20.94
C TYR A 77 -4.99 -4.58 -22.06
N ARG A 78 -5.43 -5.29 -23.11
CA ARG A 78 -4.56 -5.67 -24.24
C ARG A 78 -4.08 -4.46 -25.03
N ILE A 79 -4.98 -3.52 -25.35
CA ILE A 79 -4.59 -2.32 -26.09
C ILE A 79 -3.70 -1.43 -25.22
N ALA A 80 -3.96 -1.33 -23.91
CA ALA A 80 -3.10 -0.63 -22.96
C ALA A 80 -1.70 -1.25 -22.89
N CYS A 81 -1.58 -2.57 -22.78
CA CYS A 81 -0.31 -3.28 -22.80
C CYS A 81 0.48 -3.00 -24.09
N ALA A 82 -0.19 -3.03 -25.25
CA ALA A 82 0.47 -2.75 -26.52
C ALA A 82 1.05 -1.33 -26.56
N TYR A 83 0.32 -0.31 -26.07
CA TYR A 83 0.86 1.05 -25.92
C TYR A 83 1.99 1.12 -24.88
N TYR A 84 1.84 0.46 -23.73
CA TYR A 84 2.82 0.47 -22.65
C TYR A 84 4.19 -0.05 -23.11
N TYR A 85 4.23 -1.19 -23.79
CA TYR A 85 5.47 -1.78 -24.29
C TYR A 85 6.06 -1.05 -25.52
N LEU A 86 5.32 -0.09 -26.09
CA LEU A 86 5.82 0.79 -27.15
C LEU A 86 6.46 2.09 -26.63
N ASP A 87 6.62 2.24 -25.31
CA ASP A 87 6.96 3.51 -24.65
C ASP A 87 5.91 4.61 -24.98
N GLU A 88 4.62 4.26 -25.01
CA GLU A 88 3.48 5.18 -25.21
C GLU A 88 2.55 5.20 -23.98
N GLU A 89 3.08 5.59 -22.82
CA GLU A 89 2.40 5.51 -21.52
C GLU A 89 1.17 6.41 -21.41
N GLY A 90 1.06 7.48 -22.21
CA GLY A 90 -0.11 8.37 -22.21
C GLY A 90 -1.38 7.66 -22.68
N PRO A 91 -1.39 7.14 -23.93
CA PRO A 91 -2.45 6.26 -24.40
C PRO A 91 -2.63 5.01 -23.51
N ALA A 92 -1.53 4.41 -23.03
CA ALA A 92 -1.60 3.23 -22.16
C ALA A 92 -2.40 3.52 -20.87
N LEU A 93 -2.07 4.61 -20.17
CA LEU A 93 -2.75 5.05 -18.95
C LEU A 93 -4.25 5.18 -19.16
N ARG A 94 -4.67 5.83 -20.26
CA ARG A 94 -6.09 5.99 -20.60
C ARG A 94 -6.81 4.65 -20.73
N TYR A 95 -6.19 3.66 -21.36
CA TYR A 95 -6.82 2.35 -21.55
C TYR A 95 -6.70 1.46 -20.31
N PHE A 96 -5.64 1.58 -19.49
CA PHE A 96 -5.57 0.92 -18.19
C PHE A 96 -6.62 1.48 -17.22
N GLU A 97 -6.84 2.80 -17.18
CA GLU A 97 -7.92 3.40 -16.39
C GLU A 97 -9.30 2.86 -16.84
N LYS A 98 -9.58 2.79 -18.15
CA LYS A 98 -10.79 2.12 -18.66
C LYS A 98 -10.86 0.62 -18.32
N ALA A 99 -9.73 -0.08 -18.27
CA ALA A 99 -9.67 -1.49 -17.88
C ALA A 99 -10.00 -1.66 -16.40
N LEU A 100 -9.51 -0.76 -15.54
CA LEU A 100 -9.80 -0.71 -14.11
C LEU A 100 -11.24 -0.29 -13.84
N GLU A 101 -11.80 0.66 -14.60
CA GLU A 101 -13.23 0.99 -14.55
C GLU A 101 -14.10 -0.23 -14.89
N ALA A 102 -13.70 -1.03 -15.88
CA ALA A 102 -14.41 -2.24 -16.26
C ALA A 102 -14.24 -3.40 -15.26
N ARG A 103 -13.23 -3.34 -14.39
CA ARG A 103 -12.99 -4.30 -13.30
C ARG A 103 -12.33 -3.57 -12.10
N PRO A 104 -13.13 -2.92 -11.24
CA PRO A 104 -12.60 -2.23 -10.06
C PRO A 104 -11.87 -3.20 -9.13
N GLY A 105 -10.75 -2.74 -8.55
CA GLY A 105 -9.92 -3.54 -7.63
C GLY A 105 -8.90 -4.47 -8.31
N ASP A 106 -8.72 -4.40 -9.63
CA ASP A 106 -7.66 -5.12 -10.35
C ASP A 106 -6.28 -4.52 -10.03
N LYS A 107 -5.55 -5.14 -9.09
CA LYS A 107 -4.25 -4.65 -8.60
C LYS A 107 -3.20 -4.56 -9.70
N ASP A 108 -3.08 -5.57 -10.56
CA ASP A 108 -2.15 -5.56 -11.69
C ASP A 108 -2.38 -4.30 -12.56
N THR A 109 -3.64 -4.03 -12.90
CA THR A 109 -4.01 -2.84 -13.68
C THR A 109 -3.67 -1.54 -12.94
N GLN A 110 -3.90 -1.48 -11.63
CA GLN A 110 -3.54 -0.34 -10.79
C GLN A 110 -2.02 -0.09 -10.76
N GLU A 111 -1.21 -1.13 -10.65
CA GLU A 111 0.26 -1.02 -10.71
C GLU A 111 0.73 -0.47 -12.06
N TYR A 112 0.14 -0.93 -13.17
CA TYR A 112 0.44 -0.36 -14.49
C TYR A 112 0.03 1.12 -14.60
N ILE A 113 -1.08 1.53 -13.99
CA ILE A 113 -1.50 2.95 -13.94
C ILE A 113 -0.46 3.76 -13.16
N ASP A 114 -0.03 3.30 -11.99
CA ASP A 114 0.92 4.01 -11.14
C ASP A 114 2.31 4.11 -11.81
N ASP A 115 2.78 3.03 -12.46
CA ASP A 115 4.02 3.06 -13.25
C ASP A 115 3.89 3.96 -14.48
N CYS A 116 2.75 3.96 -15.19
CA CYS A 116 2.49 4.91 -16.27
C CYS A 116 2.58 6.35 -15.77
N ARG A 117 1.93 6.69 -14.64
CA ARG A 117 1.99 8.03 -14.05
C ARG A 117 3.43 8.42 -13.68
N HIS A 118 4.22 7.50 -13.14
CA HIS A 118 5.64 7.74 -12.84
C HIS A 118 6.46 8.03 -14.11
N ARG A 119 6.28 7.22 -15.16
CA ARG A 119 6.96 7.38 -16.45
C ARG A 119 6.53 8.63 -17.21
N LEU A 120 5.29 9.07 -17.03
CA LEU A 120 4.81 10.32 -17.60
C LEU A 120 5.33 11.55 -16.86
N ALA A 121 5.50 11.48 -15.53
CA ALA A 121 6.14 12.53 -14.73
C ALA A 121 7.64 12.68 -15.06
N LEU A 122 8.34 11.55 -15.23
CA LEU A 122 9.74 11.50 -15.64
C LEU A 122 9.91 10.64 -16.90
N PRO A 123 9.68 11.22 -18.11
CA PRO A 123 9.79 10.48 -19.37
C PRO A 123 11.16 9.82 -19.55
N ARG A 124 11.17 8.49 -19.58
CA ARG A 124 12.36 7.67 -19.80
C ARG A 124 12.09 6.71 -20.94
N PHE A 125 12.90 6.82 -21.98
CA PHE A 125 12.76 6.01 -23.19
C PHE A 125 13.86 4.95 -23.22
N THR A 126 13.56 3.79 -23.80
CA THR A 126 14.61 2.79 -24.11
C THR A 126 15.69 3.40 -25.01
N LYS A 127 15.28 4.26 -25.95
CA LYS A 127 16.14 5.14 -26.74
C LYS A 127 15.48 6.49 -26.88
N ASN A 128 16.19 7.57 -26.57
CA ASN A 128 15.68 8.92 -26.76
C ASN A 128 15.74 9.36 -28.24
N PHE A 129 15.04 10.43 -28.59
CA PHE A 129 14.97 10.91 -29.98
C PHE A 129 16.34 11.23 -30.59
N ARG A 130 17.30 11.69 -29.79
CA ARG A 130 18.68 11.94 -30.25
C ARG A 130 19.37 10.65 -30.70
N GLU A 131 19.21 9.57 -29.95
CA GLU A 131 19.74 8.25 -30.30
C GLU A 131 19.04 7.67 -31.52
N ARG A 132 17.70 7.70 -31.52
CA ARG A 132 16.87 7.26 -32.64
C ARG A 132 17.23 8.00 -33.93
N THR A 133 17.40 9.33 -33.88
CA THR A 133 17.82 10.16 -35.02
C THR A 133 19.17 9.71 -35.61
N ARG A 134 20.15 9.37 -34.76
CA ARG A 134 21.45 8.86 -35.23
C ARG A 134 21.31 7.51 -35.93
N GLU A 135 20.48 6.62 -35.40
CA GLU A 135 20.22 5.31 -35.98
C GLU A 135 19.48 5.41 -37.31
N ALA A 136 18.46 6.27 -37.39
CA ALA A 136 17.72 6.57 -38.61
C ALA A 136 18.65 7.09 -39.72
N TRP A 137 19.53 8.05 -39.41
CA TRP A 137 20.51 8.53 -40.39
C TRP A 137 21.54 7.47 -40.79
N ALA A 138 21.95 6.60 -39.87
CA ALA A 138 22.82 5.46 -40.20
C ALA A 138 22.11 4.42 -41.08
N ALA A 139 20.81 4.20 -40.90
CA ALA A 139 19.98 3.38 -41.78
C ALA A 139 19.83 4.03 -43.16
N PHE A 140 19.47 5.32 -43.23
CA PHE A 140 19.34 6.07 -44.47
C PHE A 140 20.65 6.04 -45.28
N ALA A 141 21.80 6.30 -44.64
CA ALA A 141 23.11 6.27 -45.28
C ALA A 141 23.46 4.91 -45.91
N ARG A 142 22.93 3.80 -45.38
CA ARG A 142 23.12 2.45 -45.96
C ARG A 142 22.29 2.24 -47.22
N ILE A 143 21.13 2.89 -47.34
CA ILE A 143 20.19 2.69 -48.46
C ILE A 143 20.23 3.81 -49.50
N GLU A 144 20.83 4.97 -49.21
CA GLU A 144 20.77 6.17 -50.05
C GLU A 144 21.22 5.91 -51.50
N GLY A 145 22.27 5.10 -51.69
CA GLY A 145 22.77 4.74 -53.02
C GLY A 145 21.78 3.92 -53.84
N THR A 146 21.01 3.05 -53.17
CA THR A 146 19.92 2.27 -53.78
C THR A 146 18.77 3.19 -54.17
N LEU A 147 18.35 4.10 -53.29
CA LEU A 147 17.31 5.09 -53.58
C LEU A 147 17.64 5.89 -54.85
N ARG A 148 18.87 6.43 -54.93
CA ARG A 148 19.35 7.15 -56.12
C ARG A 148 19.31 6.30 -57.38
N GLN A 149 19.75 5.04 -57.30
CA GLN A 149 19.71 4.12 -58.43
C GLN A 149 18.27 3.86 -58.91
N ILE A 150 17.31 3.72 -58.00
CA ILE A 150 15.90 3.55 -58.36
C ILE A 150 15.38 4.81 -59.07
N MET A 151 15.61 6.00 -58.49
CA MET A 151 15.20 7.29 -59.07
C MET A 151 15.79 7.54 -60.47
N ASP A 152 17.02 7.11 -60.70
CA ASP A 152 17.68 7.27 -62.00
C ASP A 152 17.13 6.31 -63.06
N THR A 153 16.77 5.09 -62.66
CA THR A 153 16.39 4.01 -63.60
C THR A 153 14.90 3.94 -63.89
N ASP A 154 14.05 4.25 -62.91
CA ASP A 154 12.60 4.16 -63.06
C ASP A 154 12.00 5.44 -63.66
N LYS A 155 12.14 5.59 -64.98
CA LYS A 155 11.52 6.70 -65.73
C LYS A 155 10.01 6.55 -65.92
N SER A 156 9.44 5.41 -65.51
CA SER A 156 8.01 5.07 -65.64
C SER A 156 7.23 5.15 -64.34
N HIS A 157 7.89 5.44 -63.21
CA HIS A 157 7.32 5.48 -61.86
C HIS A 157 6.68 4.15 -61.41
N GLN A 158 7.15 3.01 -61.94
CA GLN A 158 6.65 1.67 -61.62
C GLN A 158 7.20 1.10 -60.31
N ARG A 159 8.29 1.66 -59.78
CA ARG A 159 8.98 1.27 -58.54
C ARG A 159 8.80 2.32 -57.44
N SER A 160 7.78 3.17 -57.56
CA SER A 160 7.51 4.23 -56.60
C SER A 160 7.21 3.67 -55.20
N GLU A 161 6.43 2.58 -55.11
CA GLU A 161 6.12 1.91 -53.83
C GLU A 161 7.38 1.40 -53.13
N GLU A 162 8.27 0.68 -53.85
CA GLU A 162 9.55 0.19 -53.32
C GLU A 162 10.42 1.34 -52.78
N LEU A 163 10.42 2.47 -53.48
CA LEU A 163 11.21 3.64 -53.10
C LEU A 163 10.67 4.34 -51.86
N ILE A 164 9.34 4.44 -51.72
CA ILE A 164 8.68 4.97 -50.54
C ILE A 164 8.91 4.04 -49.35
N GLU A 165 8.68 2.73 -49.50
CA GLU A 165 8.84 1.74 -48.43
C GLU A 165 10.27 1.72 -47.88
N LEU A 166 11.29 1.71 -48.74
CA LEU A 166 12.69 1.74 -48.32
C LEU A 166 13.04 3.00 -47.53
N CYS A 167 12.56 4.16 -47.97
CA CYS A 167 12.82 5.42 -47.28
C CYS A 167 12.04 5.51 -45.96
N SER A 168 10.77 5.11 -45.96
CA SER A 168 9.89 5.12 -44.77
C SER A 168 10.52 4.33 -43.63
N ARG A 169 10.93 3.08 -43.90
CA ARG A 169 11.59 2.22 -42.92
C ARG A 169 12.85 2.80 -42.28
N ALA A 170 13.57 3.67 -43.00
CA ALA A 170 14.74 4.33 -42.44
C ALA A 170 14.38 5.54 -41.56
N LEU A 171 13.29 6.23 -41.88
CA LEU A 171 12.80 7.41 -41.15
C LEU A 171 12.02 7.00 -39.89
N GLU A 172 11.20 5.93 -39.97
CA GLU A 172 10.38 5.37 -38.89
C GLU A 172 11.17 4.99 -37.63
N ILE A 173 12.49 4.76 -37.76
CA ILE A 173 13.39 4.54 -36.62
C ILE A 173 13.36 5.73 -35.64
N ALA A 174 13.18 6.95 -36.14
CA ALA A 174 13.13 8.17 -35.33
C ALA A 174 11.80 8.91 -35.38
N LEU A 175 11.11 8.85 -36.51
CA LEU A 175 9.92 9.62 -36.81
C LEU A 175 8.77 8.65 -37.08
N SER A 176 7.97 8.36 -36.07
CA SER A 176 6.92 7.33 -36.10
C SER A 176 5.84 7.58 -37.15
N ASP A 177 5.51 8.86 -37.41
CA ASP A 177 4.55 9.27 -38.43
C ASP A 177 5.11 10.49 -39.17
N THR A 178 5.64 10.29 -40.38
CA THR A 178 6.18 11.39 -41.19
C THR A 178 5.87 11.23 -42.67
N ALA A 179 5.15 12.21 -43.21
CA ALA A 179 5.01 12.40 -44.64
C ALA A 179 6.31 12.96 -45.26
N PHE A 180 6.71 12.42 -46.40
CA PHE A 180 7.89 12.90 -47.12
C PHE A 180 7.74 12.83 -48.64
N GLU A 181 8.54 13.63 -49.35
CA GLU A 181 8.65 13.61 -50.80
C GLU A 181 10.11 13.36 -51.23
N LEU A 182 10.27 12.58 -52.29
CA LEU A 182 11.57 12.28 -52.88
C LEU A 182 11.64 12.85 -54.30
N GLY A 183 12.72 13.57 -54.60
CA GLY A 183 12.88 14.28 -55.87
C GLY A 183 14.32 14.39 -56.35
N PHE A 184 14.50 14.91 -57.56
CA PHE A 184 15.82 15.26 -58.11
C PHE A 184 15.71 16.61 -58.82
N ASN A 185 16.43 17.60 -58.32
CA ASN A 185 16.32 18.98 -58.82
C ASN A 185 17.25 19.31 -60.01
N GLY A 186 17.94 18.30 -60.54
CA GLY A 186 18.92 18.45 -61.62
C GLY A 186 20.38 18.49 -61.15
N GLU A 187 20.62 18.75 -59.87
CA GLU A 187 21.96 18.76 -59.26
C GLU A 187 22.11 17.72 -58.14
N LYS A 188 21.14 17.68 -57.22
CA LYS A 188 21.11 16.75 -56.08
C LYS A 188 19.73 16.12 -55.94
N TYR A 189 19.71 14.97 -55.25
CA TYR A 189 18.48 14.33 -54.81
C TYR A 189 17.89 15.11 -53.64
N GLU A 190 16.58 15.06 -53.46
CA GLU A 190 15.87 15.81 -52.44
C GLU A 190 15.03 14.86 -51.60
N LEU A 191 15.15 14.99 -50.28
CA LEU A 191 14.22 14.45 -49.30
C LEU A 191 13.56 15.66 -48.64
N ILE A 192 12.26 15.82 -48.86
CA ILE A 192 11.45 16.89 -48.28
C ILE A 192 10.56 16.28 -47.21
N LEU A 193 10.81 16.60 -45.95
CA LEU A 193 10.01 16.17 -44.81
C LEU A 193 8.85 17.16 -44.63
N SER A 194 7.62 16.67 -44.70
CA SER A 194 6.39 17.48 -44.65
C SER A 194 5.90 17.56 -43.20
N PRO A 195 5.83 18.76 -42.58
CA PRO A 195 5.16 18.98 -41.31
C PRO A 195 3.63 18.90 -41.39
N GLU A 196 3.05 18.78 -42.59
CA GLU A 196 1.60 18.59 -42.79
C GLU A 196 0.75 19.72 -42.22
N GLY A 197 1.26 20.95 -42.37
CA GLY A 197 0.59 22.15 -41.87
C GLY A 197 0.66 22.32 -40.35
N LEU A 198 1.34 21.44 -39.61
CA LEU A 198 1.44 21.49 -38.15
C LEU A 198 2.76 22.13 -37.69
N ARG A 199 2.65 23.20 -36.89
CA ARG A 199 3.83 23.86 -36.30
C ARG A 199 4.55 22.97 -35.28
N SER A 200 3.84 22.10 -34.56
CA SER A 200 4.42 21.13 -33.62
C SER A 200 5.38 20.18 -34.33
N ARG A 201 5.05 19.69 -35.52
CA ARG A 201 5.93 18.78 -36.30
C ARG A 201 7.21 19.45 -36.80
N LEU A 202 7.29 20.78 -36.85
CA LEU A 202 8.51 21.47 -37.33
C LEU A 202 9.73 21.23 -36.43
N PHE A 203 9.57 21.20 -35.10
CA PHE A 203 10.68 21.05 -34.17
C PHE A 203 11.44 19.72 -34.36
N PRO A 204 10.78 18.54 -34.30
CA PRO A 204 11.46 17.27 -34.52
C PRO A 204 12.04 17.15 -35.93
N LEU A 205 11.31 17.61 -36.96
CA LEU A 205 11.79 17.55 -38.35
C LEU A 205 13.02 18.44 -38.59
N VAL A 206 13.06 19.65 -38.03
CA VAL A 206 14.22 20.55 -38.14
C VAL A 206 15.41 19.97 -37.37
N TYR A 207 15.19 19.43 -36.17
CA TYR A 207 16.24 18.73 -35.42
C TYR A 207 16.81 17.57 -36.24
N PHE A 208 15.94 16.71 -36.76
CA PHE A 208 16.31 15.55 -37.58
C PHE A 208 17.12 15.97 -38.81
N GLN A 209 16.65 16.99 -39.56
CA GLN A 209 17.35 17.55 -40.72
C GLN A 209 18.77 18.03 -40.35
N GLN A 210 18.93 18.72 -39.21
CA GLN A 210 20.22 19.26 -38.77
C GLN A 210 21.23 18.17 -38.40
N GLN A 211 20.78 16.95 -38.07
CA GLN A 211 21.65 15.82 -37.76
C GLN A 211 22.10 15.03 -39.00
N ALA A 212 21.69 15.42 -40.21
CA ALA A 212 22.05 14.72 -41.44
C ALA A 212 23.59 14.63 -41.62
N PRO A 213 24.16 13.41 -41.81
CA PRO A 213 25.61 13.26 -41.97
C PRO A 213 26.15 13.94 -43.23
N GLU A 214 27.38 14.45 -43.18
CA GLU A 214 28.05 15.07 -44.34
C GLU A 214 28.08 14.15 -45.57
N SER A 215 28.20 12.83 -45.37
CA SER A 215 28.18 11.83 -46.45
C SER A 215 26.85 11.78 -47.19
N VAL A 216 25.74 11.96 -46.48
CA VAL A 216 24.39 12.02 -47.09
C VAL A 216 24.21 13.36 -47.79
N LEU A 217 24.59 14.46 -47.13
CA LEU A 217 24.49 15.83 -47.66
C LEU A 217 25.34 16.07 -48.93
N ALA A 218 26.34 15.22 -49.19
CA ALA A 218 27.10 15.24 -50.44
C ALA A 218 26.21 14.96 -51.67
N HIS A 219 25.16 14.15 -51.51
CA HIS A 219 24.28 13.70 -52.60
C HIS A 219 22.83 14.21 -52.46
N TRP A 220 22.40 14.51 -51.23
CA TRP A 220 21.03 14.85 -50.92
C TRP A 220 20.89 16.27 -50.36
N ASN A 221 19.80 16.94 -50.73
CA ASN A 221 19.27 18.10 -50.02
C ASN A 221 18.15 17.60 -49.10
N ILE A 222 18.35 17.73 -47.79
CA ILE A 222 17.33 17.42 -46.79
C ILE A 222 16.62 18.73 -46.46
N ARG A 223 15.31 18.80 -46.68
CA ARG A 223 14.51 20.00 -46.45
C ARG A 223 13.34 19.68 -45.53
N VAL A 224 12.93 20.67 -44.72
CA VAL A 224 11.69 20.63 -43.96
C VAL A 224 10.71 21.61 -44.59
N GLY A 225 9.54 21.09 -44.99
CA GLY A 225 8.48 21.81 -45.65
C GLY A 225 8.65 21.94 -47.17
N ARG A 226 7.53 21.80 -47.89
CA ARG A 226 7.46 22.03 -49.35
C ARG A 226 7.93 23.42 -49.72
N GLN A 227 8.67 23.48 -50.82
CA GLN A 227 9.17 24.73 -51.39
C GLN A 227 8.27 25.18 -52.53
N PRO A 228 8.12 26.49 -52.78
CA PRO A 228 7.33 26.96 -53.90
C PRO A 228 7.84 26.41 -55.23
N ALA A 229 6.94 25.90 -56.04
CA ALA A 229 7.24 25.31 -57.33
C ALA A 229 6.45 26.04 -58.44
N PRO A 230 7.04 27.05 -59.11
CA PRO A 230 6.38 27.76 -60.20
C PRO A 230 5.97 26.81 -61.32
N GLY A 231 4.69 26.84 -61.69
CA GLY A 231 4.13 25.95 -62.73
C GLY A 231 3.87 24.52 -62.27
N PHE A 232 3.84 24.26 -60.95
CA PHE A 232 3.40 22.99 -60.39
C PHE A 232 2.03 22.57 -60.94
N LEU A 233 1.93 21.31 -61.33
CA LEU A 233 0.72 20.70 -61.87
C LEU A 233 0.33 19.54 -60.95
N LEU A 234 -0.78 19.69 -60.24
CA LEU A 234 -1.34 18.61 -59.46
C LEU A 234 -2.21 17.73 -60.36
N ARG A 235 -1.98 16.42 -60.33
CA ARG A 235 -2.85 15.44 -60.99
C ARG A 235 -3.54 14.58 -59.94
N THR A 236 -4.87 14.62 -59.90
CA THR A 236 -5.71 13.82 -58.99
C THR A 236 -6.70 13.00 -59.81
N GLY A 237 -6.42 11.71 -59.97
CA GLY A 237 -7.09 10.86 -60.96
C GLY A 237 -6.87 11.37 -62.39
N GLU A 238 -7.95 11.63 -63.12
CA GLU A 238 -7.91 12.22 -64.47
C GLU A 238 -7.90 13.76 -64.46
N ILE A 239 -7.99 14.40 -63.29
CA ILE A 239 -8.11 15.85 -63.15
C ILE A 239 -6.73 16.49 -63.02
N GLU A 240 -6.44 17.48 -63.86
CA GLU A 240 -5.20 18.28 -63.84
C GLU A 240 -5.48 19.73 -63.45
N ILE A 241 -4.81 20.19 -62.39
CA ILE A 241 -5.09 21.47 -61.73
C ILE A 241 -3.80 22.23 -61.52
N ARG A 242 -3.82 23.52 -61.82
CA ARG A 242 -2.75 24.46 -61.53
C ARG A 242 -3.23 25.54 -60.57
N VAL A 243 -2.29 26.26 -60.01
CA VAL A 243 -2.56 27.42 -59.15
C VAL A 243 -3.35 28.52 -59.88
N GLU A 244 -3.24 28.61 -61.22
CA GLU A 244 -4.02 29.56 -62.02
C GLU A 244 -5.50 29.18 -62.16
N ASP A 245 -5.85 27.91 -61.92
CA ASP A 245 -7.22 27.42 -61.97
C ASP A 245 -8.00 27.69 -60.65
N VAL A 246 -7.32 28.22 -59.63
CA VAL A 246 -7.89 28.46 -58.29
C VAL A 246 -8.12 29.94 -58.06
N GLN A 247 -9.38 30.29 -57.83
CA GLN A 247 -9.82 31.60 -57.36
C GLN A 247 -9.73 31.68 -55.85
N MET A 248 -9.26 32.82 -55.35
CA MET A 248 -8.95 33.07 -53.95
C MET A 248 -9.56 34.39 -53.49
N TRP A 249 -10.19 34.38 -52.31
CA TRP A 249 -10.48 35.55 -51.49
C TRP A 249 -9.62 35.46 -50.22
N ALA A 250 -9.20 36.59 -49.67
CA ALA A 250 -8.29 36.61 -48.54
C ALA A 250 -8.74 37.67 -47.54
N GLU A 251 -8.89 37.26 -46.28
CA GLU A 251 -9.30 38.11 -45.17
C GLU A 251 -8.23 38.09 -44.08
N LYS A 252 -7.79 39.27 -43.65
CA LYS A 252 -6.78 39.38 -42.59
C LYS A 252 -7.42 39.08 -41.23
N THR A 253 -6.81 38.19 -40.46
CA THR A 253 -7.22 37.90 -39.08
C THR A 253 -6.58 38.87 -38.09
N GLU A 254 -7.06 38.86 -36.85
CA GLU A 254 -6.52 39.71 -35.76
C GLU A 254 -5.04 39.35 -35.46
N ASP A 255 -4.65 38.08 -35.61
CA ASP A 255 -3.31 37.55 -35.31
C ASP A 255 -2.27 37.71 -36.43
N GLN A 256 -2.47 38.68 -37.34
CA GLN A 256 -1.62 38.87 -38.52
C GLN A 256 -1.49 37.65 -39.44
N ARG A 257 -2.49 36.77 -39.46
CA ARG A 257 -2.66 35.68 -40.42
C ARG A 257 -3.72 36.05 -41.46
N VAL A 258 -3.95 35.16 -42.42
CA VAL A 258 -4.92 35.31 -43.50
C VAL A 258 -5.80 34.07 -43.56
N SER A 259 -7.11 34.25 -43.52
CA SER A 259 -8.10 33.23 -43.87
C SER A 259 -8.38 33.30 -45.37
N LEU A 260 -8.39 32.16 -46.04
CA LEU A 260 -8.60 32.11 -47.49
C LEU A 260 -9.99 31.55 -47.83
N GLY A 261 -10.63 32.08 -48.86
CA GLY A 261 -11.73 31.42 -49.53
C GLY A 261 -11.25 30.90 -50.87
N LEU A 262 -11.42 29.61 -51.16
CA LEU A 262 -10.93 28.99 -52.39
C LEU A 262 -12.09 28.44 -53.23
N TYR A 263 -12.00 28.65 -54.54
CA TYR A 263 -12.92 28.08 -55.53
C TYR A 263 -12.12 27.55 -56.72
N CYS A 264 -12.37 26.30 -57.11
CA CYS A 264 -11.78 25.71 -58.31
C CYS A 264 -12.86 24.96 -59.11
N GLU A 265 -13.17 25.45 -60.31
CA GLU A 265 -14.22 24.88 -61.17
C GLU A 265 -13.96 23.40 -61.49
N LYS A 266 -12.69 23.02 -61.70
CA LYS A 266 -12.27 21.66 -62.03
C LYS A 266 -12.52 20.65 -60.90
N LEU A 267 -12.60 21.11 -59.66
CA LEU A 267 -12.79 20.27 -58.48
C LEU A 267 -14.25 20.13 -58.05
N ILE A 268 -15.21 20.85 -58.65
CA ILE A 268 -16.61 20.86 -58.21
C ILE A 268 -17.25 19.47 -58.24
N SER A 269 -16.96 18.68 -59.27
CA SER A 269 -17.52 17.32 -59.39
C SER A 269 -16.97 16.43 -58.27
N LEU A 270 -15.66 16.54 -57.99
CA LEU A 270 -14.99 15.79 -56.94
C LEU A 270 -15.42 16.25 -55.54
N LEU A 271 -15.72 17.53 -55.34
CA LEU A 271 -16.17 18.09 -54.06
C LEU A 271 -17.44 17.41 -53.53
N LYS A 272 -18.30 16.91 -54.44
CA LYS A 272 -19.52 16.15 -54.10
C LYS A 272 -19.25 14.68 -53.79
N GLU A 273 -18.14 14.13 -54.29
CA GLU A 273 -17.79 12.71 -54.18
C GLU A 273 -16.85 12.47 -53.00
N ASP A 274 -15.87 13.34 -52.82
CA ASP A 274 -14.75 13.18 -51.89
C ASP A 274 -14.23 14.57 -51.48
N THR A 275 -14.78 15.11 -50.39
CA THR A 275 -14.46 16.44 -49.88
C THR A 275 -13.02 16.51 -49.35
N ASP A 276 -12.52 15.44 -48.74
CA ASP A 276 -11.18 15.39 -48.14
C ASP A 276 -10.10 15.44 -49.22
N LYS A 277 -10.31 14.75 -50.33
CA LYS A 277 -9.39 14.80 -51.49
C LYS A 277 -9.32 16.17 -52.15
N VAL A 278 -10.42 16.94 -52.14
CA VAL A 278 -10.42 18.33 -52.61
C VAL A 278 -9.65 19.23 -51.65
N TRP A 279 -9.87 19.06 -50.34
CA TRP A 279 -9.16 19.77 -49.30
C TRP A 279 -7.66 19.52 -49.35
N TRP A 280 -7.25 18.27 -49.46
CA TRP A 280 -5.85 17.89 -49.67
C TRP A 280 -5.28 18.56 -50.92
N ALA A 281 -5.97 18.48 -52.05
CA ALA A 281 -5.49 19.05 -53.31
C ALA A 281 -5.27 20.56 -53.24
N LEU A 282 -6.20 21.29 -52.61
CA LEU A 282 -6.08 22.73 -52.43
C LEU A 282 -5.01 23.09 -51.40
N SER A 283 -4.85 22.33 -50.33
CA SER A 283 -3.77 22.52 -49.34
C SER A 283 -2.40 22.38 -50.00
N VAL A 284 -2.20 21.33 -50.79
CA VAL A 284 -0.98 21.14 -51.58
C VAL A 284 -0.74 22.31 -52.52
N LEU A 285 -1.77 22.82 -53.21
CA LEU A 285 -1.61 23.98 -54.10
C LEU A 285 -1.25 25.27 -53.36
N VAL A 286 -1.80 25.49 -52.16
CA VAL A 286 -1.43 26.63 -51.29
C VAL A 286 0.03 26.51 -50.88
N ASP A 287 0.44 25.34 -50.37
CA ASP A 287 1.82 25.07 -49.96
C ASP A 287 2.81 25.20 -51.12
N GLN A 288 2.47 24.71 -52.30
CA GLN A 288 3.30 24.84 -53.51
C GLN A 288 3.35 26.28 -54.05
N THR A 289 2.44 27.15 -53.61
CA THR A 289 2.43 28.56 -53.98
C THR A 289 3.27 29.41 -53.03
N VAL A 290 3.06 29.28 -51.72
CA VAL A 290 3.72 30.14 -50.72
C VAL A 290 4.86 29.46 -49.98
N GLY A 291 5.01 28.13 -50.09
CA GLY A 291 5.88 27.31 -49.26
C GLY A 291 5.19 26.88 -47.96
N GLU A 292 5.32 25.61 -47.57
CA GLU A 292 4.60 25.04 -46.42
C GLU A 292 4.92 25.75 -45.10
N ILE A 293 6.18 26.18 -44.89
CA ILE A 293 6.56 26.94 -43.69
C ILE A 293 5.83 28.30 -43.64
N SER A 294 5.72 28.99 -44.77
CA SER A 294 4.94 30.24 -44.85
C SER A 294 3.44 30.00 -44.71
N SER A 295 2.96 28.86 -45.21
CA SER A 295 1.57 28.41 -45.04
C SER A 295 1.24 28.25 -43.55
N ILE A 296 2.06 27.50 -42.80
CA ILE A 296 1.96 27.32 -41.35
C ILE A 296 1.97 28.67 -40.62
N ALA A 297 2.89 29.56 -41.01
CA ALA A 297 3.06 30.84 -40.34
C ALA A 297 1.89 31.80 -40.54
N PHE A 298 1.31 31.86 -41.74
CA PHE A 298 0.41 32.96 -42.13
C PHE A 298 -0.96 32.55 -42.61
N VAL A 299 -1.20 31.30 -43.01
CA VAL A 299 -2.53 30.85 -43.44
C VAL A 299 -3.25 30.29 -42.22
N ALA A 300 -4.34 30.94 -41.81
CA ALA A 300 -5.14 30.50 -40.66
C ALA A 300 -5.99 29.26 -40.97
N GLY A 301 -6.32 29.09 -42.26
CA GLY A 301 -7.19 28.05 -42.79
C GLY A 301 -7.80 28.55 -44.09
N PHE A 302 -8.61 27.71 -44.73
CA PHE A 302 -9.37 28.14 -45.90
C PHE A 302 -10.77 27.53 -45.98
N ASP A 303 -11.70 28.18 -46.66
CA ASP A 303 -13.02 27.62 -46.98
C ASP A 303 -13.08 27.23 -48.45
N VAL A 304 -13.64 26.05 -48.75
CA VAL A 304 -13.87 25.62 -50.13
C VAL A 304 -15.29 25.92 -50.56
N TYR A 305 -15.45 26.80 -51.56
CA TYR A 305 -16.77 27.19 -52.06
C TYR A 305 -17.19 26.38 -53.30
N ALA A 306 -18.47 25.99 -53.37
CA ALA A 306 -19.03 25.30 -54.53
C ALA A 306 -19.37 26.26 -55.70
N GLN A 307 -19.47 27.56 -55.41
CA GLN A 307 -19.72 28.62 -56.38
C GLN A 307 -18.86 29.84 -56.02
N PRO A 308 -18.44 30.66 -57.01
CA PRO A 308 -17.64 31.85 -56.72
C PRO A 308 -18.46 32.90 -55.95
N LYS A 309 -17.79 33.68 -55.07
CA LYS A 309 -18.42 34.81 -54.37
C LYS A 309 -18.74 35.95 -55.36
N GLU A 310 -19.67 36.83 -54.98
CA GLU A 310 -19.98 38.05 -55.77
C GLU A 310 -18.82 39.07 -55.76
N GLU A 311 -17.96 38.99 -54.75
CA GLU A 311 -16.76 39.83 -54.59
C GLU A 311 -15.66 39.45 -55.59
N PRO A 312 -14.85 40.41 -56.08
CA PRO A 312 -13.77 40.12 -57.02
C PRO A 312 -12.76 39.12 -56.43
N ALA A 313 -12.56 38.00 -57.13
CA ALA A 313 -11.55 37.01 -56.76
C ALA A 313 -10.14 37.41 -57.23
N MET A 314 -9.13 37.03 -56.46
CA MET A 314 -7.72 36.99 -56.87
C MET A 314 -7.36 35.59 -57.36
N CYS A 315 -6.27 35.44 -58.11
CA CYS A 315 -5.72 34.13 -58.41
C CYS A 315 -4.84 33.65 -57.24
N LEU A 316 -4.87 32.36 -56.91
CA LEU A 316 -4.04 31.80 -55.83
C LEU A 316 -2.54 32.12 -56.02
N SER A 317 -2.06 32.14 -57.27
CA SER A 317 -0.68 32.52 -57.61
C SER A 317 -0.24 33.90 -57.09
N GLN A 318 -1.18 34.79 -56.74
CA GLN A 318 -0.92 36.13 -56.22
C GLN A 318 -0.81 36.20 -54.69
N LEU A 319 -0.98 35.07 -53.99
CA LEU A 319 -0.90 34.98 -52.54
C LEU A 319 0.47 35.42 -51.98
N PRO A 320 1.62 35.07 -52.59
CA PRO A 320 2.93 35.51 -52.10
C PRO A 320 3.06 37.04 -52.09
N GLU A 321 2.65 37.72 -53.18
CA GLU A 321 2.68 39.18 -53.28
C GLU A 321 1.69 39.84 -52.31
N LEU A 322 0.54 39.21 -52.06
CA LEU A 322 -0.44 39.67 -51.07
C LEU A 322 0.16 39.67 -49.66
N LEU A 323 0.77 38.56 -49.24
CA LEU A 323 1.40 38.42 -47.91
C LEU A 323 2.53 39.44 -47.73
N GLN A 324 3.39 39.59 -48.74
CA GLN A 324 4.45 40.60 -48.72
C GLN A 324 3.90 42.03 -48.67
N GLY A 325 2.82 42.31 -49.41
CA GLY A 325 2.12 43.59 -49.38
C GLY A 325 1.52 43.93 -48.00
N MET A 326 1.24 42.91 -47.18
CA MET A 326 0.81 43.06 -45.79
C MET A 326 1.98 43.23 -44.80
N GLY A 327 3.23 43.16 -45.26
CA GLY A 327 4.44 43.22 -44.43
C GLY A 327 4.85 41.89 -43.82
N LEU A 328 4.28 40.76 -44.28
CA LEU A 328 4.60 39.43 -43.77
C LEU A 328 5.77 38.82 -44.57
N PRO A 329 6.90 38.46 -43.93
CA PRO A 329 8.05 37.88 -44.61
C PRO A 329 7.79 36.41 -44.97
N LEU A 330 8.14 35.98 -46.19
CA LEU A 330 7.97 34.58 -46.59
C LEU A 330 9.11 33.71 -46.05
N TRP A 331 8.78 32.77 -45.17
CA TRP A 331 9.69 31.78 -44.61
C TRP A 331 9.94 30.63 -45.59
N ARG A 332 11.21 30.27 -45.75
CA ARG A 332 11.69 29.18 -46.62
C ARG A 332 12.39 28.06 -45.86
N ASP A 333 12.91 28.39 -44.69
CA ASP A 333 13.67 27.51 -43.83
C ASP A 333 12.95 27.39 -42.48
N GLY A 334 12.69 26.14 -42.06
CA GLY A 334 11.99 25.86 -40.82
C GLY A 334 12.79 26.30 -39.59
N SER A 335 14.11 26.17 -39.61
CA SER A 335 14.96 26.58 -38.49
C SER A 335 14.92 28.09 -38.29
N ASP A 336 15.06 28.87 -39.37
CA ASP A 336 14.98 30.33 -39.33
C ASP A 336 13.61 30.82 -38.84
N TYR A 337 12.53 30.19 -39.32
CA TYR A 337 11.19 30.49 -38.82
C TYR A 337 11.08 30.21 -37.31
N LEU A 338 11.48 29.02 -36.86
CA LEU A 338 11.35 28.65 -35.45
C LEU A 338 12.17 29.59 -34.56
N GLU A 339 13.39 29.96 -34.94
CA GLU A 339 14.26 30.86 -34.15
C GLU A 339 13.71 32.29 -34.04
N ASN A 340 12.99 32.77 -35.05
CA ASN A 340 12.52 34.16 -35.11
C ASN A 340 11.01 34.33 -34.83
N SER A 341 10.32 33.29 -34.35
CA SER A 341 8.85 33.27 -34.18
C SER A 341 8.38 33.19 -32.73
N TYR A 342 9.08 33.87 -31.82
CA TYR A 342 8.64 34.03 -30.43
C TYR A 342 7.31 34.81 -30.34
N LEU A 343 6.38 34.26 -29.59
CA LEU A 343 5.11 34.87 -29.23
C LEU A 343 5.16 35.27 -27.77
N THR A 344 4.85 36.54 -27.48
CA THR A 344 4.68 37.04 -26.12
C THR A 344 3.21 36.98 -25.75
N TYR A 345 2.90 36.58 -24.52
CA TYR A 345 1.53 36.51 -24.02
C TYR A 345 1.45 37.03 -22.58
N GLU A 346 0.27 37.52 -22.23
CA GLU A 346 -0.09 37.96 -20.89
C GLU A 346 -1.37 37.22 -20.48
N LEU A 347 -1.44 36.79 -19.22
CA LEU A 347 -2.58 36.06 -18.64
C LEU A 347 -2.99 36.74 -17.33
N GLU A 348 -4.22 36.48 -16.90
CA GLU A 348 -4.67 36.81 -15.55
C GLU A 348 -4.25 35.65 -14.63
N PRO A 349 -3.31 35.86 -13.69
CA PRO A 349 -2.78 34.78 -12.87
C PRO A 349 -3.76 34.36 -11.78
N VAL A 350 -3.77 33.07 -11.46
CA VAL A 350 -4.46 32.54 -10.27
C VAL A 350 -3.63 32.89 -9.03
N GLU A 351 -4.27 33.56 -8.06
CA GLU A 351 -3.61 34.03 -6.83
C GLU A 351 -3.42 32.92 -5.77
N ASP A 352 -4.05 31.76 -5.94
CA ASP A 352 -3.91 30.63 -5.02
C ASP A 352 -2.49 30.01 -5.13
N PRO A 353 -1.67 30.04 -4.06
CA PRO A 353 -0.33 29.46 -4.09
C PRO A 353 -0.31 27.93 -4.27
N GLU A 354 -1.43 27.25 -3.98
CA GLU A 354 -1.58 25.79 -4.14
C GLU A 354 -2.14 25.40 -5.52
N ALA A 355 -2.38 26.39 -6.40
CA ALA A 355 -2.82 26.10 -7.76
C ALA A 355 -1.74 25.38 -8.57
N ASP A 356 -2.16 24.55 -9.53
CA ASP A 356 -1.24 23.85 -10.42
C ASP A 356 -0.23 24.79 -11.07
N TRP A 357 0.98 24.27 -11.27
CA TRP A 357 2.06 25.04 -11.87
C TRP A 357 1.64 25.69 -13.18
N ARG A 358 2.15 26.90 -13.40
CA ARG A 358 1.82 27.83 -14.49
C ARG A 358 0.46 28.53 -14.41
N LEU A 359 -0.46 28.15 -13.52
CA LEU A 359 -1.69 28.93 -13.33
C LEU A 359 -1.40 30.31 -12.71
N ASP A 360 -0.26 30.46 -12.05
CA ASP A 360 0.22 31.73 -11.50
C ASP A 360 0.89 32.66 -12.53
N VAL A 361 1.02 32.24 -13.79
CA VAL A 361 1.73 32.99 -14.85
C VAL A 361 0.95 34.25 -15.23
N TYR A 362 1.60 35.41 -15.18
CA TYR A 362 1.03 36.67 -15.67
C TYR A 362 1.66 37.15 -16.99
N ALA A 363 2.90 36.75 -17.28
CA ALA A 363 3.58 37.11 -18.53
C ALA A 363 4.54 36.02 -18.98
N GLY A 364 4.62 35.79 -20.29
CA GLY A 364 5.54 34.81 -20.84
C GLY A 364 5.86 34.99 -22.32
N SER A 365 6.78 34.16 -22.79
CA SER A 365 7.14 34.05 -24.20
C SER A 365 7.29 32.59 -24.59
N CYS A 366 6.83 32.21 -25.78
CA CYS A 366 6.90 30.83 -26.26
C CYS A 366 7.07 30.75 -27.78
N ARG A 367 7.67 29.67 -28.27
CA ARG A 367 7.79 29.32 -29.70
C ARG A 367 6.80 28.23 -30.13
N LEU A 368 6.13 27.60 -29.17
CA LEU A 368 5.17 26.52 -29.42
C LEU A 368 3.95 26.65 -28.48
N PRO A 369 3.01 27.56 -28.79
CA PRO A 369 1.86 27.83 -27.91
C PRO A 369 0.97 26.62 -27.64
N VAL A 370 0.92 25.66 -28.58
CA VAL A 370 0.04 24.49 -28.44
C VAL A 370 0.37 23.66 -27.20
N LEU A 371 1.65 23.51 -26.81
CA LEU A 371 2.03 22.81 -25.57
C LEU A 371 1.48 23.51 -24.32
N ILE A 372 1.51 24.85 -24.31
CA ILE A 372 0.97 25.64 -23.19
C ILE A 372 -0.56 25.55 -23.17
N ASN A 373 -1.20 25.67 -24.33
CA ASN A 373 -2.65 25.60 -24.44
C ASN A 373 -3.18 24.22 -24.05
N ASP A 374 -2.51 23.15 -24.48
CA ASP A 374 -2.86 21.78 -24.12
C ASP A 374 -2.72 21.58 -22.61
N TYR A 375 -1.58 21.97 -22.03
CA TYR A 375 -1.36 21.91 -20.58
C TYR A 375 -2.43 22.67 -19.77
N LEU A 376 -2.73 23.93 -20.14
CA LEU A 376 -3.75 24.74 -19.47
C LEU A 376 -5.17 24.17 -19.65
N ALA A 377 -5.43 23.48 -20.76
CA ALA A 377 -6.69 22.80 -21.02
C ALA A 377 -6.76 21.38 -20.45
N ALA A 378 -5.73 20.92 -19.70
CA ALA A 378 -5.60 19.55 -19.21
C ALA A 378 -5.68 18.50 -20.34
N ARG A 379 -5.04 18.81 -21.48
CA ARG A 379 -4.87 17.91 -22.63
C ARG A 379 -3.40 17.58 -22.81
N SER A 380 -3.13 16.42 -23.41
CA SER A 380 -1.77 15.93 -23.66
C SER A 380 -1.46 15.62 -25.12
N ASP A 381 -2.38 15.88 -26.06
CA ASP A 381 -2.31 15.48 -27.46
C ASP A 381 -0.92 15.72 -28.10
N THR A 382 -0.39 16.94 -28.03
CA THR A 382 0.92 17.28 -28.61
C THR A 382 2.09 16.60 -27.86
N VAL A 383 1.96 16.42 -26.55
CA VAL A 383 2.99 15.77 -25.72
C VAL A 383 3.03 14.27 -26.03
N ASP A 384 1.89 13.62 -26.22
CA ASP A 384 1.79 12.21 -26.62
C ASP A 384 2.45 11.99 -27.99
N GLU A 385 2.22 12.88 -28.97
CA GLU A 385 2.89 12.83 -30.28
C GLU A 385 4.42 12.86 -30.14
N TYR A 386 4.93 13.74 -29.28
CA TYR A 386 6.38 13.84 -29.04
C TYR A 386 6.91 12.64 -28.27
N HIS A 387 6.15 12.16 -27.29
CA HIS A 387 6.51 11.01 -26.47
C HIS A 387 6.74 9.76 -27.32
N ARG A 388 5.86 9.50 -28.31
CA ARG A 388 5.99 8.39 -29.27
C ARG A 388 7.34 8.36 -29.99
N ASP A 389 7.86 9.52 -30.36
CA ASP A 389 9.16 9.66 -31.03
C ASP A 389 10.35 9.61 -30.05
N GLY A 390 10.11 9.48 -28.74
CA GLY A 390 11.16 9.49 -27.71
C GLY A 390 11.60 10.90 -27.33
N ILE A 391 10.71 11.88 -27.46
CA ILE A 391 10.95 13.29 -27.16
C ILE A 391 10.25 13.65 -25.85
N ALA A 392 10.98 14.22 -24.89
CA ALA A 392 10.40 14.74 -23.67
C ALA A 392 10.16 16.26 -23.77
N THR A 393 8.98 16.72 -23.36
CA THR A 393 8.66 18.15 -23.27
C THR A 393 8.26 18.52 -21.85
N GLY A 394 8.77 19.64 -21.38
CA GLY A 394 8.45 20.12 -20.04
C GLY A 394 9.00 21.49 -19.77
N PHE A 395 8.98 21.87 -18.51
CA PHE A 395 9.56 23.12 -18.04
C PHE A 395 10.33 22.90 -16.74
N LEU A 396 11.38 23.71 -16.57
CA LEU A 396 12.05 23.87 -15.29
C LEU A 396 11.36 24.98 -14.52
N CYS A 397 10.99 24.75 -13.26
CA CYS A 397 10.39 25.74 -12.40
C CYS A 397 11.23 25.97 -11.12
N TYR A 398 11.24 27.23 -10.66
CA TYR A 398 11.98 27.65 -9.49
C TYR A 398 11.27 28.83 -8.78
N PRO A 399 11.33 28.90 -7.44
CA PRO A 399 10.61 29.91 -6.68
C PRO A 399 11.19 31.30 -6.89
N LEU A 400 10.33 32.31 -6.93
CA LEU A 400 10.70 33.71 -7.16
C LEU A 400 10.89 34.53 -5.87
N GLU A 401 10.69 33.91 -4.71
CA GLU A 401 10.80 34.57 -3.39
C GLU A 401 12.23 35.04 -3.11
N SER A 402 13.24 34.23 -3.48
CA SER A 402 14.66 34.55 -3.27
C SER A 402 15.13 35.78 -4.07
N PHE A 403 14.35 36.25 -5.04
CA PHE A 403 14.67 37.41 -5.87
C PHE A 403 14.05 38.68 -5.27
N THR A 404 14.86 39.48 -4.58
CA THR A 404 14.44 40.72 -3.90
C THR A 404 15.16 41.97 -4.47
N GLY A 405 14.61 43.16 -4.21
CA GLY A 405 15.22 44.45 -4.57
C GLY A 405 14.60 45.18 -5.78
N GLU A 406 15.06 46.41 -6.05
CA GLU A 406 14.50 47.29 -7.09
C GLU A 406 14.67 46.75 -8.53
N GLU A 407 15.69 45.92 -8.77
CA GLU A 407 15.94 45.27 -10.08
C GLU A 407 15.41 43.82 -10.16
N ARG A 408 14.42 43.44 -9.32
CA ARG A 408 13.88 42.05 -9.25
C ARG A 408 13.57 41.45 -10.61
N SER A 409 12.79 42.14 -11.45
CA SER A 409 12.40 41.61 -12.77
C SER A 409 13.60 41.32 -13.66
N LYS A 410 14.65 42.14 -13.60
CA LYS A 410 15.89 41.92 -14.35
C LYS A 410 16.68 40.74 -13.78
N ALA A 411 16.79 40.63 -12.46
CA ALA A 411 17.47 39.50 -11.81
C ALA A 411 16.82 38.15 -12.17
N VAL A 412 15.49 38.09 -12.24
CA VAL A 412 14.75 36.88 -12.67
C VAL A 412 15.08 36.51 -14.13
N LEU A 413 15.13 37.51 -15.02
CA LEU A 413 15.48 37.28 -16.42
C LEU A 413 16.94 36.85 -16.59
N ASP A 414 17.87 37.54 -15.92
CA ASP A 414 19.31 37.23 -15.93
C ASP A 414 19.55 35.80 -15.39
N PHE A 415 18.83 35.38 -14.36
CA PHE A 415 18.90 34.02 -13.82
C PHE A 415 18.40 32.97 -14.83
N ARG A 416 17.27 33.23 -15.49
CA ARG A 416 16.73 32.34 -16.51
C ARG A 416 17.68 32.19 -17.70
N ASP A 417 18.28 33.28 -18.15
CA ASP A 417 19.29 33.26 -19.21
C ASP A 417 20.54 32.48 -18.77
N ALA A 418 21.00 32.65 -17.52
CA ALA A 418 22.11 31.87 -16.98
C ALA A 418 21.81 30.36 -16.88
N LEU A 419 20.59 29.98 -16.47
CA LEU A 419 20.14 28.59 -16.43
C LEU A 419 20.13 27.98 -17.85
N ARG A 420 19.54 28.70 -18.81
CA ARG A 420 19.51 28.28 -20.23
C ARG A 420 20.93 28.06 -20.75
N ASP A 421 21.82 29.02 -20.53
CA ASP A 421 23.19 28.98 -21.04
C ASP A 421 24.01 27.86 -20.35
N ALA A 422 23.78 27.59 -19.07
CA ALA A 422 24.40 26.49 -18.35
C ALA A 422 23.99 25.12 -18.90
N VAL A 423 22.69 24.90 -19.11
CA VAL A 423 22.18 23.66 -19.72
C VAL A 423 22.72 23.47 -21.13
N LEU A 424 22.72 24.53 -21.97
CA LEU A 424 23.31 24.47 -23.32
C LEU A 424 24.81 24.17 -23.29
N GLY A 425 25.54 24.70 -22.30
CA GLY A 425 26.97 24.50 -22.14
C GLY A 425 27.35 23.09 -21.70
N GLU A 426 26.60 22.50 -20.77
CA GLU A 426 26.89 21.18 -20.19
C GLU A 426 26.25 20.02 -20.97
N ALA A 427 24.94 20.07 -21.26
CA ALA A 427 24.24 19.02 -21.99
C ALA A 427 24.50 19.10 -23.52
N GLY A 428 24.74 20.31 -24.02
CA GLY A 428 24.98 20.59 -25.44
C GLY A 428 23.71 20.93 -26.21
N ALA A 429 23.84 21.75 -27.26
CA ALA A 429 22.73 22.19 -28.12
C ALA A 429 22.00 21.05 -28.87
N GLN A 430 22.58 19.85 -28.89
CA GLN A 430 21.92 18.65 -29.47
C GLN A 430 21.02 17.93 -28.46
N ALA A 431 21.06 18.27 -27.18
CA ALA A 431 20.28 17.64 -26.13
C ALA A 431 18.96 18.37 -25.84
N VAL A 432 18.87 19.67 -26.14
CA VAL A 432 17.72 20.51 -25.78
C VAL A 432 17.45 21.62 -26.79
N THR A 433 16.17 21.94 -26.97
CA THR A 433 15.69 23.16 -27.61
C THR A 433 14.81 23.93 -26.62
N PHE A 434 15.19 25.17 -26.31
CA PHE A 434 14.37 26.02 -25.44
C PHE A 434 13.25 26.72 -26.22
N LEU A 435 12.04 26.64 -25.68
CA LEU A 435 10.83 27.18 -26.28
C LEU A 435 10.54 28.61 -25.83
N GLY A 436 11.06 29.00 -24.68
CA GLY A 436 10.80 30.30 -24.08
C GLY A 436 10.73 30.16 -22.57
N GLY A 437 9.94 31.02 -21.92
CA GLY A 437 9.78 30.98 -20.49
C GLY A 437 8.76 32.00 -20.01
N ALA A 438 8.32 31.81 -18.78
CA ALA A 438 7.26 32.60 -18.16
C ALA A 438 7.66 33.07 -16.77
N THR A 439 6.96 34.10 -16.30
CA THR A 439 7.06 34.62 -14.94
C THR A 439 5.67 34.59 -14.33
N GLY A 440 5.54 33.88 -13.21
CA GLY A 440 4.34 33.87 -12.40
C GLY A 440 4.46 34.69 -11.13
N LEU A 441 3.41 34.63 -10.31
CA LEU A 441 3.39 35.26 -8.98
C LEU A 441 4.43 34.62 -8.06
N TYR A 442 4.54 33.29 -8.12
CA TYR A 442 5.32 32.48 -7.20
C TYR A 442 6.52 31.83 -7.87
N TYR A 443 6.41 31.41 -9.13
CA TYR A 443 7.44 30.65 -9.83
C TYR A 443 7.92 31.28 -11.15
N GLY A 444 9.19 31.05 -11.47
CA GLY A 444 9.78 31.31 -12.78
C GLY A 444 9.86 30.02 -13.58
N TYR A 445 9.62 30.11 -14.90
CA TYR A 445 9.52 28.95 -15.79
C TYR A 445 10.47 29.07 -16.98
N LEU A 446 11.13 27.96 -17.33
CA LEU A 446 11.94 27.80 -18.53
C LEU A 446 11.46 26.58 -19.32
N ASP A 447 10.83 26.84 -20.47
CA ASP A 447 10.13 25.84 -21.28
C ASP A 447 11.11 25.17 -22.27
N LEU A 448 11.06 23.84 -22.40
CA LEU A 448 12.01 23.09 -23.20
C LEU A 448 11.41 21.87 -23.92
N ILE A 449 12.06 21.51 -25.02
CA ILE A 449 12.02 20.18 -25.65
C ILE A 449 13.37 19.53 -25.38
N ALA A 450 13.39 18.38 -24.70
CA ALA A 450 14.57 17.58 -24.47
C ALA A 450 14.63 16.43 -25.47
N TRP A 451 15.67 16.46 -26.30
CA TRP A 451 16.06 15.36 -27.19
C TRP A 451 16.82 14.26 -26.44
N ASP A 452 17.35 14.61 -25.27
CA ASP A 452 18.13 13.78 -24.33
C ASP A 452 17.85 14.30 -22.91
N LEU A 453 16.69 13.92 -22.34
CA LEU A 453 16.23 14.41 -21.04
C LEU A 453 17.23 14.16 -19.89
N PRO A 454 17.83 12.96 -19.75
CA PRO A 454 18.81 12.72 -18.69
C PRO A 454 19.99 13.70 -18.69
N ALA A 455 20.53 14.03 -19.87
CA ALA A 455 21.60 15.02 -19.99
C ALA A 455 21.14 16.42 -19.57
N VAL A 456 19.92 16.81 -19.95
CA VAL A 456 19.31 18.11 -19.60
C VAL A 456 19.09 18.24 -18.10
N LEU A 457 18.48 17.23 -17.47
CA LEU A 457 18.18 17.25 -16.04
C LEU A 457 19.47 17.22 -15.21
N THR A 458 20.49 16.47 -15.64
CA THR A 458 21.81 16.46 -14.98
C THR A 458 22.44 17.86 -14.99
N ALA A 459 22.41 18.55 -16.13
CA ALA A 459 22.95 19.91 -16.25
C ALA A 459 22.13 20.93 -15.43
N ALA A 460 20.80 20.83 -15.47
CA ALA A 460 19.91 21.69 -14.69
C ALA A 460 20.13 21.50 -13.18
N GLN A 461 20.19 20.26 -12.71
CA GLN A 461 20.50 19.93 -11.32
C GLN A 461 21.87 20.48 -10.88
N ALA A 462 22.91 20.32 -11.71
CA ALA A 462 24.24 20.86 -11.42
C ALA A 462 24.27 22.40 -11.31
N PHE A 463 23.41 23.10 -12.07
CA PHE A 463 23.21 24.53 -11.95
C PHE A 463 22.44 24.90 -10.68
N PHE A 464 21.30 24.23 -10.42
CA PHE A 464 20.46 24.51 -9.25
C PHE A 464 21.19 24.24 -7.94
N GLY A 465 21.99 23.18 -7.84
CA GLY A 465 22.81 22.89 -6.65
C GLY A 465 23.84 23.97 -6.29
N LYS A 466 24.09 24.95 -7.17
CA LYS A 466 24.97 26.11 -6.93
C LYS A 466 24.22 27.45 -6.91
N SER A 467 22.90 27.43 -7.09
CA SER A 467 22.08 28.62 -7.30
C SER A 467 21.70 29.35 -6.02
N GLY A 468 21.70 28.65 -4.87
CA GLY A 468 21.23 29.17 -3.59
C GLY A 468 19.71 29.33 -3.50
N LEU A 469 18.95 28.75 -4.43
CA LEU A 469 17.51 28.59 -4.31
C LEU A 469 17.16 27.54 -3.24
N PRO A 470 15.96 27.60 -2.64
CA PRO A 470 15.51 26.59 -1.70
C PRO A 470 15.13 25.28 -2.41
N CYS A 471 14.43 25.35 -3.55
CA CYS A 471 14.01 24.18 -4.32
C CYS A 471 13.97 24.49 -5.83
N ALA A 472 13.92 23.45 -6.66
CA ALA A 472 13.66 23.55 -8.09
C ALA A 472 13.16 22.21 -8.64
N HIS A 473 12.27 22.25 -9.62
CA HIS A 473 11.66 21.05 -10.18
C HIS A 473 11.72 21.04 -11.72
N PHE A 474 11.65 19.84 -12.28
CA PHE A 474 11.23 19.59 -13.65
C PHE A 474 9.77 19.12 -13.64
N HIS A 475 8.99 19.58 -14.60
CA HIS A 475 7.64 19.10 -14.84
C HIS A 475 7.45 18.81 -16.32
N ALA A 476 6.84 17.66 -16.63
CA ALA A 476 6.38 17.40 -17.99
C ALA A 476 5.23 18.36 -18.35
N PHE A 477 4.99 18.64 -19.63
CA PHE A 477 3.80 19.40 -20.05
C PHE A 477 2.50 18.58 -19.92
N ARG A 478 2.26 17.98 -18.76
CA ARG A 478 1.08 17.18 -18.40
C ARG A 478 0.58 17.63 -17.03
N ARG A 479 -0.71 17.93 -16.93
CA ARG A 479 -1.30 18.53 -15.72
C ARG A 479 -1.69 17.48 -14.67
N ASP A 480 -1.88 16.25 -15.12
CA ASP A 480 -2.32 15.06 -14.37
C ASP A 480 -1.17 14.27 -13.73
N VAL A 481 0.07 14.78 -13.79
CA VAL A 481 1.26 14.12 -13.23
C VAL A 481 2.04 15.03 -12.29
N GLY A 482 2.76 14.43 -11.34
CA GLY A 482 3.60 15.13 -10.38
C GLY A 482 4.89 15.71 -10.98
N GLY A 483 5.57 16.54 -10.21
CA GLY A 483 6.88 17.10 -10.56
C GLY A 483 8.05 16.30 -10.03
N VAL A 484 9.19 16.45 -10.73
CA VAL A 484 10.44 15.79 -10.40
C VAL A 484 11.37 16.80 -9.70
N PRO A 485 11.70 16.61 -8.42
CA PRO A 485 12.62 17.52 -7.73
C PRO A 485 14.02 17.41 -8.34
N LEU A 486 14.59 18.56 -8.73
CA LEU A 486 15.97 18.69 -9.18
C LEU A 486 16.87 19.25 -8.07
N LEU A 487 16.27 20.05 -7.21
CA LEU A 487 16.83 20.55 -5.97
C LEU A 487 15.73 20.39 -4.94
N GLU A 488 15.92 19.46 -4.00
CA GLU A 488 15.01 19.29 -2.88
C GLU A 488 15.03 20.57 -2.04
N GLU A 489 13.86 20.96 -1.56
CA GLU A 489 13.79 21.92 -0.45
C GLU A 489 14.71 21.40 0.66
N GLU A 490 15.61 22.24 1.17
CA GLU A 490 16.27 21.92 2.44
C GLU A 490 15.14 21.79 3.46
N GLU A 491 14.67 20.56 3.67
CA GLU A 491 13.73 20.26 4.74
C GLU A 491 14.38 20.83 6.00
N PRO A 492 13.73 21.77 6.70
CA PRO A 492 14.28 22.31 7.92
C PRO A 492 14.62 21.13 8.83
N ALA A 493 15.87 21.08 9.29
CA ALA A 493 16.34 19.98 10.11
C ALA A 493 15.32 19.74 11.23
N PRO A 494 14.85 18.49 11.41
CA PRO A 494 13.84 18.22 12.40
C PRO A 494 14.33 18.71 13.77
N ALA A 495 13.41 19.24 14.57
CA ALA A 495 13.73 19.59 15.95
C ALA A 495 13.95 18.29 16.74
N VAL A 496 15.18 17.79 16.73
CA VAL A 496 15.59 16.61 17.50
C VAL A 496 15.84 16.97 18.96
N HIS A 497 15.62 16.03 19.86
CA HIS A 497 15.94 16.18 21.27
C HIS A 497 17.48 16.17 21.46
N GLU A 498 18.05 17.22 22.06
CA GLU A 498 19.52 17.38 22.21
C GLU A 498 20.20 16.21 22.94
N GLU A 499 19.49 15.54 23.86
CA GLU A 499 20.03 14.44 24.66
C GLU A 499 20.17 13.13 23.86
N THR A 500 19.23 12.86 22.96
CA THR A 500 19.17 11.61 22.18
C THR A 500 19.68 11.78 20.75
N GLY A 501 19.72 13.03 20.25
CA GLY A 501 19.99 13.33 18.85
C GLY A 501 18.93 12.78 17.88
N SER A 502 17.74 12.49 18.39
CA SER A 502 16.65 11.84 17.67
C SER A 502 15.32 12.59 17.83
N LEU A 503 14.36 12.29 16.97
CA LEU A 503 12.95 12.62 17.16
C LEU A 503 12.36 12.03 18.45
N LEU A 504 12.90 10.90 18.92
CA LEU A 504 12.52 10.28 20.19
C LEU A 504 13.23 10.99 21.35
N SER A 505 12.46 11.40 22.36
CA SER A 505 13.00 11.91 23.63
C SER A 505 13.59 10.78 24.48
N ALA A 506 14.33 11.14 25.55
CA ALA A 506 14.82 10.15 26.50
C ALA A 506 13.68 9.39 27.21
N GLU A 507 12.53 10.04 27.43
CA GLU A 507 11.33 9.44 28.01
C GLU A 507 10.66 8.47 27.03
N ASP A 508 10.63 8.81 25.74
CA ASP A 508 10.14 7.93 24.68
C ASP A 508 10.99 6.66 24.58
N ILE A 509 12.32 6.81 24.58
CA ILE A 509 13.25 5.66 24.59
C ILE A 509 13.08 4.81 25.85
N GLN A 510 12.85 5.44 27.02
CA GLN A 510 12.58 4.70 28.25
C GLN A 510 11.23 3.96 28.19
N THR A 511 10.23 4.55 27.54
CA THR A 511 8.92 3.92 27.32
C THR A 511 9.06 2.72 26.41
N LEU A 512 9.77 2.86 25.29
CA LEU A 512 10.08 1.75 24.38
C LEU A 512 10.85 0.64 25.10
N ALA A 513 11.89 0.99 25.87
CA ALA A 513 12.64 0.03 26.67
C ALA A 513 11.79 -0.67 27.74
N SER A 514 10.71 -0.04 28.24
CA SER A 514 9.81 -0.65 29.23
C SER A 514 8.96 -1.79 28.66
N PHE A 515 8.79 -1.86 27.33
CA PHE A 515 8.09 -2.97 26.69
C PHE A 515 8.95 -4.24 26.57
N ASP A 516 10.27 -4.12 26.81
CA ASP A 516 11.20 -5.25 26.82
C ASP A 516 11.36 -5.81 28.25
N GLU A 517 10.56 -6.82 28.58
CA GLU A 517 10.64 -7.58 29.84
C GLU A 517 11.50 -8.86 29.72
N GLY A 518 12.38 -8.94 28.73
CA GLY A 518 13.21 -10.11 28.47
C GLY A 518 12.47 -11.20 27.70
N VAL A 519 12.04 -12.28 28.37
CA VAL A 519 11.50 -13.48 27.70
C VAL A 519 10.07 -13.28 27.15
N SER A 520 9.33 -12.25 27.60
CA SER A 520 7.92 -12.01 27.24
C SER A 520 7.66 -10.60 26.67
N GLY A 521 8.66 -9.97 26.05
CA GLY A 521 8.57 -8.59 25.57
C GLY A 521 7.32 -8.30 24.73
N TYR A 522 6.66 -7.17 24.98
CA TYR A 522 5.45 -6.74 24.27
C TYR A 522 5.80 -6.04 22.95
N PHE A 523 6.51 -6.74 22.06
CA PHE A 523 7.06 -6.16 20.83
C PHE A 523 5.98 -5.60 19.89
N TRP A 524 4.78 -6.19 19.87
CA TRP A 524 3.65 -5.64 19.11
C TRP A 524 3.18 -4.29 19.65
N ARG A 525 3.16 -4.11 20.98
CA ARG A 525 2.85 -2.81 21.61
C ARG A 525 3.92 -1.77 21.33
N MET A 526 5.19 -2.20 21.29
CA MET A 526 6.31 -1.34 20.90
C MET A 526 6.16 -0.84 19.46
N LEU A 527 5.82 -1.75 18.53
CA LEU A 527 5.59 -1.42 17.12
C LEU A 527 4.41 -0.46 16.97
N GLN A 528 3.27 -0.78 17.58
CA GLN A 528 2.08 0.09 17.55
C GLN A 528 2.38 1.47 18.13
N TRP A 529 3.11 1.55 19.24
CA TRP A 529 3.48 2.83 19.84
C TRP A 529 4.35 3.67 18.90
N LEU A 530 5.30 3.06 18.18
CA LEU A 530 6.12 3.76 17.19
C LEU A 530 5.28 4.27 16.02
N GLU A 531 4.37 3.45 15.50
CA GLU A 531 3.45 3.84 14.41
C GLU A 531 2.56 5.00 14.82
N ASP A 532 1.98 4.94 16.02
CA ASP A 532 1.18 6.04 16.60
C ASP A 532 2.03 7.30 16.83
N PHE A 533 3.26 7.16 17.35
CA PHE A 533 4.17 8.29 17.54
C PHE A 533 4.48 9.02 16.23
N ILE A 534 4.77 8.24 15.17
CA ILE A 534 5.09 8.77 13.84
C ILE A 534 3.86 9.45 13.25
N LYS A 535 2.72 8.75 13.21
CA LYS A 535 1.47 9.28 12.67
C LYS A 535 1.09 10.59 13.35
N ASN A 536 1.05 10.60 14.69
CA ASN A 536 0.71 11.80 15.45
C ASN A 536 1.73 12.93 15.21
N GLY A 537 3.03 12.61 15.12
CA GLY A 537 4.06 13.60 14.84
C GLY A 537 3.99 14.24 13.46
N VAL A 538 3.59 13.46 12.46
CA VAL A 538 3.33 13.94 11.09
C VAL A 538 2.08 14.80 11.05
N GLU A 539 0.97 14.35 11.65
CA GLU A 539 -0.29 15.09 11.72
C GLU A 539 -0.14 16.43 12.47
N GLU A 540 0.68 16.47 13.51
CA GLU A 540 0.99 17.68 14.29
C GLU A 540 2.04 18.59 13.63
N GLY A 541 2.67 18.15 12.55
CA GLY A 541 3.73 18.88 11.85
C GLY A 541 5.03 19.02 12.64
N ARG A 542 5.31 18.10 13.59
CA ARG A 542 6.57 18.07 14.36
C ARG A 542 7.76 17.62 13.51
N PHE A 543 7.51 16.73 12.56
CA PHE A 543 8.45 16.20 11.58
C PHE A 543 7.68 15.59 10.39
N THR A 544 8.35 15.33 9.28
CA THR A 544 7.76 14.62 8.13
C THR A 544 7.90 13.10 8.26
N GLU A 545 7.10 12.33 7.51
CA GLU A 545 7.23 10.87 7.46
C GLU A 545 8.62 10.44 6.98
N LYS A 546 9.16 11.14 5.96
CA LYS A 546 10.54 10.99 5.49
C LYS A 546 11.57 11.21 6.59
N GLN A 547 11.37 12.21 7.45
CA GLN A 547 12.26 12.46 8.59
C GLN A 547 12.17 11.35 9.65
N ALA A 548 10.98 10.81 9.91
CA ALA A 548 10.78 9.69 10.83
C ALA A 548 11.46 8.40 10.33
N HIS A 549 11.32 8.07 9.04
CA HIS A 549 11.99 6.92 8.42
C HIS A 549 13.52 7.03 8.43
N GLN A 550 14.05 8.26 8.34
CA GLN A 550 15.49 8.51 8.36
C GLN A 550 16.08 8.58 9.78
N ASP A 551 15.25 8.70 10.82
CA ASP A 551 15.70 8.79 12.20
C ASP A 551 16.30 7.45 12.66
N LEU A 552 17.57 7.51 13.10
CA LEU A 552 18.31 6.30 13.45
C LEU A 552 17.72 5.60 14.67
N GLN A 553 17.23 6.31 15.69
CA GLN A 553 16.68 5.65 16.89
C GLN A 553 15.33 5.01 16.59
N ILE A 554 14.47 5.67 15.81
CA ILE A 554 13.21 5.08 15.35
C ILE A 554 13.52 3.81 14.57
N ALA A 555 14.42 3.85 13.58
CA ALA A 555 14.77 2.67 12.80
C ALA A 555 15.33 1.53 13.66
N LEU A 556 16.15 1.85 14.67
CA LEU A 556 16.66 0.87 15.62
C LEU A 556 15.53 0.21 16.41
N TRP A 557 14.64 0.98 17.03
CA TRP A 557 13.54 0.44 17.85
C TRP A 557 12.48 -0.27 17.01
N TYR A 558 12.17 0.24 15.83
CA TYR A 558 11.26 -0.39 14.87
C TYR A 558 11.77 -1.78 14.47
N ALA A 559 13.03 -1.87 14.03
CA ALA A 559 13.64 -3.15 13.70
C ALA A 559 13.79 -4.08 14.91
N PHE A 560 13.97 -3.53 16.11
CA PHE A 560 13.97 -4.34 17.34
C PHE A 560 12.60 -4.96 17.61
N ALA A 561 11.53 -4.18 17.53
CA ALA A 561 10.17 -4.68 17.69
C ALA A 561 9.87 -5.76 16.64
N CYS A 562 10.08 -5.44 15.36
CA CYS A 562 9.79 -6.33 14.24
C CYS A 562 10.59 -7.64 14.30
N ASN A 563 11.91 -7.59 14.52
CA ASN A 563 12.74 -8.79 14.55
C ASN A 563 12.45 -9.70 15.74
N ASN A 564 11.84 -9.19 16.83
CA ASN A 564 11.48 -10.01 17.98
C ASN A 564 10.03 -10.52 17.96
N LEU A 565 9.21 -10.12 16.97
CA LEU A 565 7.90 -10.75 16.71
C LEU A 565 8.06 -12.15 16.07
N ASP A 566 9.26 -12.46 15.56
CA ASP A 566 9.69 -13.76 15.05
C ASP A 566 8.77 -14.36 13.97
N ASP A 567 8.31 -13.52 13.05
CA ASP A 567 7.64 -13.94 11.83
C ASP A 567 8.14 -13.19 10.60
N TYR A 568 7.96 -13.82 9.44
CA TYR A 568 8.48 -13.34 8.17
C TYR A 568 8.00 -11.93 7.78
N ILE A 569 6.72 -11.60 8.02
CA ILE A 569 6.18 -10.32 7.54
C ILE A 569 6.82 -9.15 8.27
N HIS A 570 7.07 -9.30 9.57
CA HIS A 570 7.76 -8.28 10.36
C HIS A 570 9.26 -8.19 10.04
N TYR A 571 9.93 -9.31 9.77
CA TYR A 571 11.31 -9.25 9.25
C TYR A 571 11.38 -8.49 7.91
N TYR A 572 10.40 -8.69 7.01
CA TYR A 572 10.30 -7.92 5.78
C TYR A 572 10.05 -6.43 6.04
N GLN A 573 9.12 -6.09 6.92
CA GLN A 573 8.88 -4.70 7.33
C GLN A 573 10.14 -4.02 7.88
N ALA A 574 10.90 -4.70 8.75
CA ALA A 574 12.17 -4.19 9.24
C ALA A 574 13.19 -3.95 8.11
N ALA A 575 13.30 -4.89 7.17
CA ALA A 575 14.22 -4.78 6.04
C ALA A 575 13.84 -3.62 5.10
N GLU A 576 12.55 -3.36 4.90
CA GLU A 576 12.09 -2.21 4.11
C GLU A 576 12.30 -0.89 4.84
N TRP A 577 11.92 -0.83 6.13
CA TRP A 577 12.02 0.37 6.96
C TRP A 577 13.45 0.89 7.12
N MET A 578 14.39 -0.01 7.42
CA MET A 578 15.74 0.41 7.83
C MET A 578 16.52 1.12 6.72
N LYS A 579 16.21 0.87 5.43
CA LYS A 579 16.96 1.40 4.26
C LYS A 579 17.12 2.92 4.31
N ASP A 580 16.08 3.65 4.68
CA ASP A 580 16.07 5.12 4.66
C ASP A 580 17.03 5.73 5.69
N SER A 581 17.29 5.01 6.78
CA SER A 581 18.19 5.40 7.87
C SER A 581 19.66 4.99 7.66
N GLU A 582 19.99 4.24 6.59
CA GLU A 582 21.35 3.70 6.35
C GLU A 582 22.43 4.79 6.33
N LYS A 583 22.12 5.94 5.73
CA LYS A 583 23.04 7.10 5.67
C LYS A 583 23.48 7.61 7.06
N ASN A 584 22.68 7.32 8.09
CA ASN A 584 22.91 7.72 9.47
C ASN A 584 23.51 6.58 10.33
N ALA A 585 23.69 5.37 9.78
CA ALA A 585 24.11 4.18 10.52
C ALA A 585 25.63 4.03 10.71
N ALA A 586 26.45 4.89 10.10
CA ALA A 586 27.91 4.81 10.20
C ALA A 586 28.37 4.82 11.68
N GLY A 587 29.21 3.86 12.06
CA GLY A 587 29.64 3.66 13.45
C GLY A 587 28.59 3.07 14.41
N CYS A 588 27.47 2.51 13.92
CA CYS A 588 26.44 1.87 14.74
C CYS A 588 26.25 0.39 14.36
N ALA A 589 26.99 -0.53 14.99
CA ALA A 589 26.87 -1.96 14.68
C ALA A 589 25.50 -2.56 15.04
N THR A 590 24.76 -1.94 15.97
CA THR A 590 23.38 -2.37 16.29
C THR A 590 22.47 -2.27 15.07
N TRP A 591 22.61 -1.20 14.27
CA TRP A 591 21.84 -1.04 13.03
C TRP A 591 22.21 -2.11 12.01
N TYR A 592 23.51 -2.30 11.76
CA TYR A 592 23.99 -3.32 10.82
C TYR A 592 23.59 -4.73 11.24
N TYR A 593 23.63 -5.03 12.53
CA TYR A 593 23.19 -6.31 13.08
C TYR A 593 21.71 -6.54 12.81
N ARG A 594 20.83 -5.64 13.27
CA ARG A 594 19.37 -5.78 13.11
C ARG A 594 18.95 -5.85 11.64
N TYR A 595 19.57 -5.04 10.79
CA TYR A 595 19.29 -5.06 9.35
C TYR A 595 19.75 -6.36 8.69
N SER A 596 20.95 -6.85 9.03
CA SER A 596 21.46 -8.12 8.50
C SER A 596 20.64 -9.33 8.96
N VAL A 597 20.07 -9.30 10.17
CA VAL A 597 19.12 -10.32 10.65
C VAL A 597 17.84 -10.28 9.81
N ALA A 598 17.23 -9.11 9.65
CA ALA A 598 16.02 -8.95 8.83
C ALA A 598 16.23 -9.46 7.39
N LEU A 599 17.33 -9.04 6.74
CA LEU A 599 17.70 -9.51 5.40
C LEU A 599 17.88 -11.04 5.33
N MET A 600 18.46 -11.66 6.36
CA MET A 600 18.66 -13.10 6.42
C MET A 600 17.33 -13.85 6.47
N TYR A 601 16.38 -13.40 7.32
CA TYR A 601 15.03 -13.97 7.41
C TYR A 601 14.18 -13.72 6.16
N CYS A 602 14.53 -12.70 5.36
CA CYS A 602 13.96 -12.49 4.02
C CYS A 602 14.64 -13.31 2.92
N GLY A 603 15.67 -14.12 3.23
CA GLY A 603 16.40 -14.94 2.26
C GLY A 603 17.46 -14.19 1.43
N ARG A 604 17.79 -12.94 1.79
CA ARG A 604 18.80 -12.09 1.12
C ARG A 604 20.19 -12.30 1.73
N LEU A 605 20.67 -13.55 1.71
CA LEU A 605 21.83 -14.01 2.50
C LEU A 605 23.16 -13.33 2.15
N GLU A 606 23.42 -13.04 0.87
CA GLU A 606 24.64 -12.34 0.45
C GLU A 606 24.69 -10.92 1.02
N GLN A 607 23.58 -10.20 0.94
CA GLN A 607 23.47 -8.84 1.47
C GLN A 607 23.54 -8.85 3.00
N ALA A 608 22.85 -9.79 3.65
CA ALA A 608 22.97 -9.98 5.09
C ALA A 608 24.43 -10.14 5.51
N ARG A 609 25.23 -10.93 4.78
CA ARG A 609 26.66 -11.10 5.05
C ARG A 609 27.43 -9.80 4.86
N GLU A 610 27.21 -9.09 3.77
CA GLU A 610 27.90 -7.82 3.49
C GLU A 610 27.67 -6.78 4.61
N TYR A 611 26.42 -6.60 5.02
CA TYR A 611 26.08 -5.68 6.12
C TYR A 611 26.58 -6.16 7.48
N ALA A 612 26.52 -7.47 7.77
CA ALA A 612 27.07 -8.02 9.01
C ALA A 612 28.59 -7.77 9.10
N GLU A 613 29.32 -8.00 8.01
CA GLU A 613 30.75 -7.74 7.96
C GLU A 613 31.10 -6.25 8.02
N GLN A 614 30.25 -5.39 7.44
CA GLN A 614 30.40 -3.95 7.56
C GLN A 614 30.22 -3.50 9.01
N GLY A 615 29.15 -3.94 9.69
CA GLY A 615 28.92 -3.63 11.11
C GLY A 615 30.10 -4.02 12.00
N ALA A 616 30.70 -5.20 11.76
CA ALA A 616 31.86 -5.65 12.51
C ALA A 616 33.13 -4.84 12.26
N ARG A 617 33.22 -4.10 11.14
CA ARG A 617 34.31 -3.15 10.85
C ARG A 617 34.04 -1.77 11.45
N GLU A 618 32.78 -1.33 11.43
CA GLU A 618 32.32 -0.03 11.92
C GLU A 618 32.43 0.05 13.46
N GLU A 619 31.97 -0.97 14.16
CA GLU A 619 32.01 -1.03 15.63
C GLU A 619 32.34 -2.47 16.09
N PRO A 620 33.64 -2.83 16.13
CA PRO A 620 34.08 -4.19 16.44
C PRO A 620 33.88 -4.59 17.91
N ASP A 621 33.56 -3.63 18.78
CA ASP A 621 33.34 -3.85 20.22
C ASP A 621 31.88 -4.21 20.55
N TYR A 622 30.97 -4.15 19.58
CA TYR A 622 29.60 -4.64 19.74
C TYR A 622 29.60 -6.18 19.59
N PRO A 623 29.18 -6.96 20.59
CA PRO A 623 29.32 -8.41 20.55
C PRO A 623 28.40 -9.07 19.51
N TRP A 624 27.13 -8.68 19.44
CA TRP A 624 26.10 -9.42 18.69
C TRP A 624 26.31 -9.42 17.15
N ILE A 625 26.99 -8.41 16.60
CA ILE A 625 27.38 -8.43 15.18
C ILE A 625 28.33 -9.59 14.86
N TRP A 626 29.20 -9.98 15.79
CA TRP A 626 30.11 -11.11 15.61
C TRP A 626 29.37 -12.45 15.64
N LEU A 627 28.25 -12.54 16.37
CA LEU A 627 27.37 -13.71 16.32
C LEU A 627 26.83 -13.88 14.90
N GLN A 628 26.30 -12.81 14.32
CA GLN A 628 25.76 -12.80 12.97
C GLN A 628 26.81 -13.07 11.88
N VAL A 629 28.00 -12.45 11.98
CA VAL A 629 29.13 -12.74 11.09
C VAL A 629 29.54 -14.21 11.20
N GLY A 630 29.56 -14.78 12.42
CA GLY A 630 29.85 -16.19 12.65
C GLY A 630 28.89 -17.12 11.90
N LYS A 631 27.58 -16.92 12.08
CA LYS A 631 26.53 -17.72 11.44
C LYS A 631 26.60 -17.63 9.91
N LEU A 632 26.71 -16.41 9.36
CA LEU A 632 26.75 -16.20 7.90
C LEU A 632 28.05 -16.72 7.27
N ARG A 633 29.21 -16.54 7.90
CA ARG A 633 30.47 -17.12 7.40
C ARG A 633 30.43 -18.65 7.37
N ALA A 634 29.90 -19.27 8.42
CA ALA A 634 29.74 -20.72 8.47
C ALA A 634 28.83 -21.21 7.33
N HIS A 635 27.71 -20.53 7.08
CA HIS A 635 26.81 -20.83 5.97
C HIS A 635 27.50 -20.77 4.60
N PHE A 636 28.30 -19.72 4.34
CA PHE A 636 29.05 -19.58 3.08
C PHE A 636 30.34 -20.43 3.01
N GLY A 637 30.56 -21.32 3.97
CA GLY A 637 31.68 -22.29 3.97
C GLY A 637 33.00 -21.78 4.54
N ASP A 638 33.04 -20.59 5.14
CA ASP A 638 34.20 -20.06 5.87
C ASP A 638 34.17 -20.45 7.35
N THR A 639 34.38 -21.73 7.63
CA THR A 639 34.39 -22.26 9.00
C THR A 639 35.48 -21.63 9.88
N ALA A 640 36.64 -21.29 9.29
CA ALA A 640 37.73 -20.68 10.04
C ALA A 640 37.37 -19.25 10.46
N GLY A 641 36.89 -18.43 9.53
CA GLY A 641 36.44 -17.07 9.83
C GLY A 641 35.21 -17.01 10.73
N ALA A 642 34.37 -18.04 10.73
CA ALA A 642 33.26 -18.18 11.68
C ALA A 642 33.74 -18.42 13.12
N LEU A 643 34.71 -19.33 13.32
CA LEU A 643 35.30 -19.59 14.64
C LEU A 643 36.12 -18.40 15.16
N ASP A 644 36.76 -17.64 14.27
CA ASP A 644 37.42 -16.38 14.62
C ASP A 644 36.41 -15.35 15.12
N ALA A 645 35.24 -15.23 14.47
CA ALA A 645 34.15 -14.35 14.90
C ALA A 645 33.59 -14.78 16.27
N VAL A 646 33.38 -16.07 16.49
CA VAL A 646 32.97 -16.61 17.81
C VAL A 646 34.02 -16.30 18.89
N THR A 647 35.30 -16.44 18.56
CA THR A 647 36.40 -16.12 19.49
C THR A 647 36.40 -14.64 19.87
N GLN A 648 36.13 -13.76 18.90
CA GLN A 648 36.01 -12.32 19.12
C GLN A 648 34.79 -12.00 20.00
N GLY A 649 33.63 -12.60 19.71
CA GLY A 649 32.41 -12.45 20.54
C GLY A 649 32.60 -12.90 21.98
N LEU A 650 33.20 -14.08 22.21
CA LEU A 650 33.52 -14.59 23.56
C LEU A 650 34.59 -13.76 24.28
N ALA A 651 35.42 -13.00 23.56
CA ALA A 651 36.35 -12.07 24.19
C ALA A 651 35.63 -10.83 24.73
N LEU A 652 34.52 -10.43 24.09
CA LEU A 652 33.67 -9.31 24.51
C LEU A 652 32.68 -9.74 25.61
N GLU A 653 32.03 -10.89 25.44
CA GLU A 653 31.07 -11.48 26.40
C GLU A 653 31.52 -12.89 26.85
N PRO A 654 32.41 -13.00 27.87
CA PRO A 654 32.96 -14.28 28.29
C PRO A 654 31.93 -15.23 28.89
N GLY A 655 31.78 -16.39 28.26
CA GLY A 655 30.91 -17.47 28.75
C GLY A 655 29.46 -17.37 28.31
N ASP A 656 29.16 -16.47 27.36
CA ASP A 656 27.85 -16.33 26.75
C ASP A 656 27.35 -17.64 26.13
N TYR A 657 26.06 -17.94 26.33
CA TYR A 657 25.45 -19.20 25.90
C TYR A 657 25.38 -19.32 24.38
N GLU A 658 24.96 -18.27 23.69
CA GLU A 658 24.75 -18.25 22.24
C GLU A 658 26.07 -18.47 21.49
N PHE A 659 27.13 -17.77 21.91
CA PHE A 659 28.46 -17.96 21.30
C PHE A 659 29.02 -19.36 21.55
N LEU A 660 28.83 -19.93 22.74
CA LEU A 660 29.29 -21.29 23.06
C LEU A 660 28.50 -22.37 22.31
N THR A 661 27.23 -22.11 22.02
CA THR A 661 26.38 -22.98 21.19
C THR A 661 26.83 -22.88 19.73
N LEU A 662 26.94 -21.68 19.18
CA LEU A 662 27.42 -21.45 17.82
C LEU A 662 28.80 -22.08 17.57
N GLU A 663 29.73 -22.00 18.53
CA GLU A 663 31.04 -22.66 18.41
C GLU A 663 30.93 -24.18 18.16
N LYS A 664 29.99 -24.84 18.84
CA LYS A 664 29.77 -26.29 18.70
C LYS A 664 29.12 -26.61 17.36
N GLU A 665 28.16 -25.80 16.94
CA GLU A 665 27.40 -25.98 15.71
C GLU A 665 28.27 -25.77 14.47
N VAL A 666 29.10 -24.73 14.46
CA VAL A 666 30.09 -24.47 13.41
C VAL A 666 31.05 -25.66 13.28
N LYS A 667 31.51 -26.22 14.41
CA LYS A 667 32.37 -27.44 14.41
C LYS A 667 31.63 -28.69 13.95
N ALA A 668 30.32 -28.76 14.18
CA ALA A 668 29.46 -29.86 13.76
C ALA A 668 29.01 -29.75 12.29
N GLY A 669 29.21 -28.59 11.65
CA GLY A 669 28.74 -28.32 10.29
C GLY A 669 27.23 -28.13 10.21
N ALA A 670 26.64 -27.48 11.22
CA ALA A 670 25.22 -27.16 11.26
C ALA A 670 24.81 -26.23 10.10
N THR A 671 23.56 -26.35 9.64
CA THR A 671 22.97 -25.43 8.66
C THR A 671 22.62 -24.10 9.32
N LEU A 672 22.36 -23.06 8.52
CA LEU A 672 22.00 -21.74 9.04
C LEU A 672 20.72 -21.79 9.87
N GLU A 673 19.71 -22.52 9.41
CA GLU A 673 18.46 -22.69 10.15
C GLU A 673 18.65 -23.49 11.46
N GLN A 674 19.64 -24.39 11.53
CA GLN A 674 19.99 -25.05 12.79
C GLN A 674 20.63 -24.08 13.76
N MET A 675 21.57 -23.25 13.29
CA MET A 675 22.23 -22.21 14.08
C MET A 675 21.28 -21.10 14.57
N GLU A 676 20.12 -20.93 13.90
CA GLU A 676 19.07 -19.99 14.31
C GLU A 676 17.94 -20.66 15.12
N TYR A 677 17.92 -21.99 15.23
CA TYR A 677 16.89 -22.69 16.00
C TYR A 677 17.23 -22.70 17.49
N HIS A 678 17.46 -21.51 18.05
CA HIS A 678 17.82 -21.28 19.44
C HIS A 678 17.11 -20.05 20.02
N TRP A 679 16.87 -20.06 21.32
CA TRP A 679 16.51 -18.86 22.08
C TRP A 679 17.71 -18.36 22.89
N ILE A 680 17.81 -17.05 23.04
CA ILE A 680 18.89 -16.42 23.82
C ILE A 680 18.82 -16.85 25.30
N ASP A 681 17.61 -17.05 25.84
CA ASP A 681 17.41 -17.59 27.18
C ASP A 681 17.63 -19.12 27.20
N PRO A 682 18.56 -19.65 28.01
CA PRO A 682 18.89 -21.07 28.00
C PRO A 682 17.75 -22.01 28.43
N ASP A 683 16.86 -21.57 29.32
CA ASP A 683 15.74 -22.38 29.78
C ASP A 683 14.64 -22.44 28.70
N ALA A 684 14.36 -21.30 28.06
CA ALA A 684 13.48 -21.23 26.89
C ALA A 684 14.03 -22.03 25.70
N ASP A 685 15.34 -21.95 25.44
CA ASP A 685 15.99 -22.75 24.39
C ASP A 685 15.88 -24.24 24.70
N GLN A 686 16.12 -24.65 25.96
CA GLN A 686 15.95 -26.04 26.36
C GLN A 686 14.51 -26.53 26.14
N MET A 687 13.52 -25.67 26.37
CA MET A 687 12.10 -25.95 26.10
C MET A 687 11.84 -26.10 24.59
N LEU A 688 12.36 -25.17 23.77
CA LEU A 688 12.31 -25.25 22.30
C LEU A 688 12.94 -26.54 21.76
N GLN A 689 14.15 -26.89 22.21
CA GLN A 689 14.85 -28.13 21.81
C GLN A 689 14.09 -29.40 22.20
N GLN A 690 13.21 -29.33 23.22
CA GLN A 690 12.34 -30.45 23.62
C GLN A 690 11.00 -30.47 22.89
N GLY A 691 10.73 -29.50 22.00
CA GLY A 691 9.44 -29.31 21.35
C GLY A 691 8.33 -28.92 22.33
N LEU A 692 8.69 -28.30 23.44
CA LEU A 692 7.78 -27.88 24.51
C LEU A 692 7.72 -26.34 24.49
N GLY A 693 6.61 -25.74 24.04
CA GLY A 693 6.46 -24.28 23.99
C GLY A 693 5.32 -23.87 23.07
N GLN A 694 4.74 -22.68 23.28
CA GLN A 694 3.64 -22.18 22.43
C GLN A 694 4.14 -21.71 21.06
N ASP A 695 5.37 -21.21 20.97
CA ASP A 695 5.92 -20.56 19.77
C ASP A 695 6.86 -21.48 18.94
N VAL A 696 6.91 -22.77 19.26
CA VAL A 696 7.78 -23.75 18.57
C VAL A 696 7.48 -23.81 17.08
N ASP A 697 6.19 -23.80 16.73
CA ASP A 697 5.75 -23.88 15.34
C ASP A 697 5.93 -22.52 14.62
N ASP A 698 5.82 -21.39 15.33
CA ASP A 698 6.05 -20.04 14.79
C ASP A 698 7.52 -19.82 14.42
N LYS A 699 8.44 -20.17 15.33
CA LYS A 699 9.88 -20.09 15.04
C LYS A 699 10.26 -20.93 13.83
N GLN A 700 9.72 -22.15 13.71
CA GLN A 700 9.98 -23.01 12.54
C GLN A 700 9.47 -22.40 11.23
N ARG A 701 8.33 -21.71 11.26
CA ARG A 701 7.77 -20.98 10.11
C ARG A 701 8.67 -19.82 9.68
N ALA A 702 9.14 -19.00 10.62
CA ALA A 702 10.08 -17.92 10.34
C ALA A 702 11.39 -18.44 9.71
N LEU A 703 11.97 -19.50 10.29
CA LEU A 703 13.18 -20.13 9.77
C LEU A 703 13.01 -20.73 8.37
N ALA A 704 11.79 -21.19 8.03
CA ALA A 704 11.49 -21.68 6.69
C ALA A 704 11.70 -20.60 5.61
N CYS A 705 11.66 -19.32 5.95
CA CYS A 705 11.84 -18.21 5.01
C CYS A 705 13.31 -17.83 4.75
N ILE A 706 14.29 -18.48 5.42
CA ILE A 706 15.72 -18.11 5.29
C ILE A 706 16.38 -18.62 4.01
N ARG A 707 16.16 -19.89 3.64
CA ARG A 707 16.87 -20.53 2.51
C ARG A 707 15.92 -21.24 1.58
N VAL A 708 16.08 -21.05 0.28
CA VAL A 708 15.31 -21.77 -0.73
C VAL A 708 15.66 -23.26 -0.75
N ASP A 709 14.63 -24.12 -0.75
CA ASP A 709 14.77 -25.51 -1.20
C ASP A 709 14.61 -25.56 -2.72
N GLU A 710 15.74 -25.61 -3.43
CA GLU A 710 15.79 -25.61 -4.90
C GLU A 710 14.90 -26.68 -5.54
N ALA A 711 14.79 -27.85 -4.92
CA ALA A 711 13.96 -28.94 -5.46
C ALA A 711 12.46 -28.64 -5.28
N GLY A 712 12.08 -28.12 -4.12
CA GLY A 712 10.71 -27.72 -3.83
C GLY A 712 10.25 -26.51 -4.63
N LEU A 713 11.12 -25.51 -4.79
CA LEU A 713 10.83 -24.35 -5.64
C LEU A 713 10.69 -24.76 -7.11
N ALA A 714 11.60 -25.59 -7.63
CA ALA A 714 11.48 -26.12 -8.99
C ALA A 714 10.18 -26.90 -9.19
N ALA A 715 9.74 -27.68 -8.19
CA ALA A 715 8.48 -28.39 -8.24
C ALA A 715 7.27 -27.44 -8.24
N PHE A 716 7.32 -26.34 -7.48
CA PHE A 716 6.30 -25.29 -7.52
C PHE A 716 6.21 -24.63 -8.90
N TYR A 717 7.36 -24.25 -9.48
CA TYR A 717 7.42 -23.69 -10.84
C TYR A 717 6.89 -24.67 -11.90
N GLU A 718 7.23 -25.95 -11.80
CA GLU A 718 6.71 -26.99 -12.70
C GLU A 718 5.19 -27.15 -12.55
N LEU A 719 4.65 -27.06 -11.32
CA LEU A 719 3.22 -27.19 -11.06
C LEU A 719 2.43 -25.97 -11.52
N PHE A 720 2.83 -24.76 -11.14
CA PHE A 720 2.02 -23.55 -11.30
C PHE A 720 2.43 -22.69 -12.49
N SER A 721 3.68 -22.80 -12.97
CA SER A 721 4.22 -21.96 -14.05
C SER A 721 3.90 -20.46 -13.85
N PRO A 722 4.18 -19.89 -12.66
CA PRO A 722 3.65 -18.59 -12.24
C PRO A 722 4.16 -17.44 -13.11
N GLU A 723 5.32 -17.58 -13.75
CA GLU A 723 5.93 -16.58 -14.65
C GLU A 723 5.00 -16.13 -15.78
N TRP A 724 4.09 -17.01 -16.21
CA TRP A 724 3.11 -16.72 -17.27
C TRP A 724 1.85 -16.03 -16.76
N CYS A 725 1.80 -15.73 -15.47
CA CYS A 725 0.64 -15.23 -14.72
C CYS A 725 0.97 -13.96 -13.91
N GLY A 726 2.02 -13.21 -14.25
CA GLY A 726 2.40 -11.99 -13.53
C GLY A 726 2.94 -12.27 -12.14
N TYR A 727 4.00 -13.09 -12.04
CA TYR A 727 4.54 -13.52 -10.75
C TYR A 727 5.37 -12.44 -10.06
N GLU A 728 4.84 -11.91 -8.96
CA GLU A 728 5.58 -11.13 -8.00
C GLU A 728 6.15 -12.04 -6.91
N LYS A 729 7.46 -11.92 -6.68
CA LYS A 729 8.17 -12.76 -5.71
C LYS A 729 8.75 -11.92 -4.58
N ASN A 730 8.57 -12.41 -3.36
CA ASN A 730 9.25 -11.93 -2.16
C ASN A 730 8.93 -10.45 -1.79
N ALA A 731 7.75 -9.93 -2.15
CA ALA A 731 7.41 -8.51 -1.97
C ALA A 731 5.95 -8.24 -1.48
N PRO A 732 5.65 -8.43 -0.19
CA PRO A 732 6.32 -9.33 0.73
C PRO A 732 6.03 -10.81 0.40
N CYS A 733 4.98 -11.09 -0.36
CA CYS A 733 4.47 -12.43 -0.63
C CYS A 733 4.90 -12.95 -2.01
N CYS A 734 4.55 -14.19 -2.31
CA CYS A 734 4.65 -14.77 -3.64
C CYS A 734 3.25 -14.77 -4.28
N GLU A 735 3.00 -13.86 -5.22
CA GLU A 735 1.64 -13.55 -5.72
C GLU A 735 1.59 -13.62 -7.26
N PHE A 736 0.49 -14.15 -7.83
CA PHE A 736 0.28 -14.24 -9.28
C PHE A 736 -1.19 -14.49 -9.65
N GLN A 737 -1.60 -14.07 -10.86
CA GLN A 737 -2.95 -14.24 -11.39
C GLN A 737 -3.20 -15.62 -11.99
N TYR A 738 -3.67 -16.56 -11.16
CA TYR A 738 -3.84 -17.95 -11.56
C TYR A 738 -5.16 -18.19 -12.33
N PRO A 739 -5.13 -18.87 -13.51
CA PRO A 739 -6.34 -19.17 -14.28
C PRO A 739 -7.10 -20.36 -13.69
N VAL A 740 -8.34 -20.12 -13.25
CA VAL A 740 -9.27 -21.16 -12.79
C VAL A 740 -10.46 -21.22 -13.75
N LYS A 741 -10.50 -22.26 -14.59
CA LYS A 741 -11.46 -22.36 -15.73
C LYS A 741 -11.38 -21.12 -16.64
N GLU A 742 -12.44 -20.32 -16.71
CA GLU A 742 -12.51 -19.10 -17.53
C GLU A 742 -12.21 -17.82 -16.72
N GLN A 743 -11.89 -17.95 -15.43
CA GLN A 743 -11.70 -16.83 -14.51
C GLN A 743 -10.25 -16.67 -14.06
N ARG A 744 -9.83 -15.43 -13.78
CA ARG A 744 -8.54 -15.10 -13.16
C ARG A 744 -8.76 -14.90 -11.67
N VAL A 745 -7.91 -15.55 -10.87
CA VAL A 745 -7.96 -15.52 -9.41
C VAL A 745 -6.57 -15.18 -8.90
N GLU A 746 -6.45 -14.14 -8.09
CA GLU A 746 -5.20 -13.78 -7.42
C GLU A 746 -4.80 -14.93 -6.48
N LEU A 747 -3.63 -15.54 -6.67
CA LEU A 747 -3.11 -16.55 -5.77
C LEU A 747 -1.90 -15.97 -5.04
N SER A 748 -2.05 -15.73 -3.74
CA SER A 748 -1.01 -15.15 -2.89
C SER A 748 -0.59 -16.13 -1.80
N PHE A 749 0.67 -16.54 -1.84
CA PHE A 749 1.30 -17.29 -0.75
C PHE A 749 1.94 -16.30 0.21
N ARG A 750 1.47 -16.24 1.46
CA ARG A 750 1.88 -15.28 2.51
C ARG A 750 3.27 -15.58 3.09
N MET A 751 4.26 -15.69 2.20
CA MET A 751 5.66 -16.03 2.46
C MET A 751 6.52 -15.73 1.22
N ASN A 752 7.83 -15.68 1.40
CA ASN A 752 8.79 -15.64 0.28
C ASN A 752 8.97 -17.02 -0.39
N GLU A 753 9.73 -17.06 -1.47
CA GLU A 753 10.08 -18.27 -2.23
C GLU A 753 10.75 -19.33 -1.34
N ALA A 754 11.49 -18.91 -0.31
CA ALA A 754 12.10 -19.83 0.63
C ALA A 754 11.06 -20.57 1.48
N GLY A 755 10.06 -19.87 2.03
CA GLY A 755 8.93 -20.50 2.71
C GLY A 755 8.09 -21.35 1.76
N LEU A 756 7.76 -20.80 0.58
CA LEU A 756 6.96 -21.45 -0.45
C LEU A 756 7.58 -22.77 -0.93
N SER A 757 8.91 -22.78 -1.13
CA SER A 757 9.64 -23.97 -1.56
C SER A 757 9.52 -25.16 -0.59
N LYS A 758 9.08 -24.93 0.65
CA LYS A 758 8.90 -25.97 1.68
C LYS A 758 7.45 -26.40 1.87
N LEU A 759 6.48 -25.80 1.15
CA LEU A 759 5.12 -26.31 1.08
C LEU A 759 5.16 -27.63 0.30
N GLY A 760 5.02 -28.76 0.98
CA GLY A 760 5.30 -30.08 0.41
C GLY A 760 4.65 -30.32 -0.96
N THR A 761 5.40 -30.89 -1.91
CA THR A 761 4.99 -31.04 -3.32
C THR A 761 3.66 -31.79 -3.50
N ASP A 762 3.40 -32.81 -2.67
CA ASP A 762 2.14 -33.57 -2.72
C ASP A 762 0.93 -32.72 -2.29
N TRP A 763 1.14 -31.80 -1.33
CA TRP A 763 0.10 -30.87 -0.89
C TRP A 763 -0.16 -29.81 -1.96
N LEU A 764 0.88 -29.20 -2.52
CA LEU A 764 0.76 -28.24 -3.62
C LEU A 764 0.02 -28.84 -4.82
N ARG A 765 0.28 -30.11 -5.16
CA ARG A 765 -0.44 -30.81 -6.22
C ARG A 765 -1.92 -30.98 -5.89
N GLN A 766 -2.26 -31.41 -4.68
CA GLN A 766 -3.66 -31.56 -4.25
C GLN A 766 -4.40 -30.22 -4.20
N PHE A 767 -3.73 -29.17 -3.72
CA PHE A 767 -4.23 -27.80 -3.71
C PHE A 767 -4.52 -27.32 -5.13
N LYS A 768 -3.57 -27.49 -6.05
CA LYS A 768 -3.75 -27.17 -7.47
C LYS A 768 -4.90 -27.97 -8.10
N GLU A 769 -4.98 -29.28 -7.87
CA GLU A 769 -6.05 -30.13 -8.42
C GLU A 769 -7.45 -29.66 -7.98
N ARG A 770 -7.59 -29.20 -6.73
CA ARG A 770 -8.85 -28.64 -6.22
C ARG A 770 -9.15 -27.27 -6.81
N LEU A 771 -8.16 -26.41 -6.90
CA LEU A 771 -8.29 -25.11 -7.55
C LEU A 771 -8.73 -25.30 -9.01
N ASP A 772 -8.02 -26.11 -9.78
CA ASP A 772 -8.30 -26.44 -11.19
C ASP A 772 -9.66 -27.13 -11.41
N SER A 773 -10.18 -27.83 -10.39
CA SER A 773 -11.49 -28.48 -10.48
C SER A 773 -12.61 -27.48 -10.74
N GLY A 774 -12.45 -26.24 -10.26
CA GLY A 774 -13.46 -25.19 -10.27
C GLY A 774 -14.44 -25.27 -9.10
N GLU A 775 -14.23 -26.19 -8.14
CA GLU A 775 -15.09 -26.36 -6.96
C GLU A 775 -15.20 -25.08 -6.12
N TRP A 776 -14.15 -24.25 -6.09
CA TRP A 776 -14.11 -23.01 -5.32
C TRP A 776 -14.51 -21.78 -6.11
N LEU A 777 -14.86 -21.89 -7.41
CA LEU A 777 -15.09 -20.72 -8.27
C LEU A 777 -16.29 -19.87 -7.84
N THR A 778 -17.35 -20.49 -7.37
CA THR A 778 -18.51 -19.76 -6.85
C THR A 778 -18.87 -20.24 -5.46
N HIS A 779 -19.39 -19.33 -4.67
CA HIS A 779 -19.99 -19.67 -3.39
C HIS A 779 -21.24 -18.81 -3.19
N THR A 780 -22.31 -19.41 -2.68
CA THR A 780 -23.52 -18.69 -2.30
C THR A 780 -23.61 -18.71 -0.78
N PRO A 781 -23.30 -17.60 -0.10
CA PRO A 781 -23.60 -17.45 1.32
C PRO A 781 -25.12 -17.51 1.56
N GLU A 782 -25.53 -17.92 2.75
CA GLU A 782 -26.95 -18.05 3.08
C GLU A 782 -27.61 -16.66 3.13
N GLY A 783 -28.65 -16.45 2.31
CA GLY A 783 -29.36 -15.16 2.25
C GLY A 783 -28.73 -14.07 1.37
N GLU A 784 -27.54 -14.32 0.82
CA GLU A 784 -26.79 -13.37 -0.01
C GLU A 784 -26.65 -13.82 -1.48
N PRO A 785 -26.36 -12.89 -2.41
CA PRO A 785 -26.10 -13.26 -3.80
C PRO A 785 -24.83 -14.12 -3.93
N GLU A 786 -24.81 -14.99 -4.94
CA GLU A 786 -23.66 -15.83 -5.29
C GLU A 786 -22.44 -14.94 -5.58
N GLY A 787 -21.35 -15.18 -4.85
CA GLY A 787 -20.05 -14.56 -5.09
C GLY A 787 -19.17 -15.42 -5.98
N THR A 788 -18.26 -14.77 -6.68
CA THR A 788 -17.33 -15.38 -7.62
C THR A 788 -15.90 -15.19 -7.11
N LEU A 789 -15.10 -16.26 -7.05
CA LEU A 789 -13.76 -16.24 -6.46
C LEU A 789 -12.86 -15.22 -7.20
N ILE A 790 -12.24 -14.32 -6.44
CA ILE A 790 -11.30 -13.31 -6.94
C ILE A 790 -9.89 -13.46 -6.37
N ALA A 791 -9.74 -14.00 -5.16
CA ALA A 791 -8.42 -14.21 -4.55
C ALA A 791 -8.37 -15.47 -3.67
N VAL A 792 -7.17 -16.04 -3.55
CA VAL A 792 -6.84 -17.17 -2.68
C VAL A 792 -5.55 -16.85 -1.93
N PHE A 793 -5.60 -16.82 -0.61
CA PHE A 793 -4.43 -16.65 0.24
C PHE A 793 -4.02 -17.98 0.87
N VAL A 794 -2.72 -18.29 0.82
CA VAL A 794 -2.14 -19.49 1.45
C VAL A 794 -1.17 -19.04 2.54
N GLU A 795 -1.52 -19.38 3.78
CA GLU A 795 -0.72 -19.07 4.96
C GLU A 795 0.41 -20.11 5.17
N GLN A 796 1.45 -19.74 5.93
CA GLN A 796 2.57 -20.64 6.26
C GLN A 796 2.16 -21.89 7.06
N ASN A 797 1.02 -21.83 7.76
CA ASN A 797 0.41 -22.98 8.45
C ASN A 797 -0.54 -23.79 7.54
N TYR A 798 -0.48 -23.58 6.22
CA TYR A 798 -1.30 -24.24 5.20
C TYR A 798 -2.80 -23.90 5.26
N ARG A 799 -3.22 -22.91 6.06
CA ARG A 799 -4.59 -22.39 5.97
C ARG A 799 -4.79 -21.69 4.64
N ILE A 800 -5.97 -21.88 4.06
CA ILE A 800 -6.34 -21.28 2.80
C ILE A 800 -7.49 -20.31 3.07
N SER A 801 -7.39 -19.10 2.55
CA SER A 801 -8.49 -18.16 2.49
C SER A 801 -8.96 -18.01 1.06
N LEU A 802 -10.28 -18.02 0.86
CA LEU A 802 -10.93 -17.84 -0.44
C LEU A 802 -11.74 -16.55 -0.39
N VAL A 803 -11.43 -15.57 -1.23
CA VAL A 803 -12.17 -14.30 -1.32
C VAL A 803 -13.01 -14.30 -2.58
N TYR A 804 -14.29 -14.02 -2.42
CA TYR A 804 -15.32 -14.00 -3.44
C TYR A 804 -15.81 -12.57 -3.64
N GLN A 805 -16.13 -12.17 -4.87
CA GLN A 805 -16.80 -10.90 -5.18
C GLN A 805 -18.25 -11.15 -5.57
N GLN A 806 -19.17 -10.42 -4.96
CA GLN A 806 -20.60 -10.46 -5.23
C GLN A 806 -21.01 -9.46 -6.34
N PRO A 807 -22.21 -9.61 -6.94
CA PRO A 807 -22.70 -8.69 -7.96
C PRO A 807 -22.94 -7.27 -7.40
N GLY A 808 -22.02 -6.34 -7.67
CA GLY A 808 -22.00 -4.94 -7.22
C GLY A 808 -20.56 -4.47 -7.04
N GLU A 809 -20.22 -3.20 -7.31
CA GLU A 809 -18.81 -2.78 -7.46
C GLU A 809 -17.93 -2.88 -6.19
N ASP A 810 -18.48 -3.12 -4.99
CA ASP A 810 -17.71 -3.11 -3.73
C ASP A 810 -18.10 -4.21 -2.73
N GLN A 811 -18.69 -5.34 -3.18
CA GLN A 811 -19.13 -6.44 -2.29
C GLN A 811 -18.26 -7.69 -2.48
N TYR A 812 -17.58 -8.16 -1.45
CA TYR A 812 -16.74 -9.35 -1.42
C TYR A 812 -16.95 -10.11 -0.13
N PHE A 813 -16.78 -11.44 -0.11
CA PHE A 813 -16.70 -12.19 1.13
C PHE A 813 -15.60 -13.24 1.18
N GLN A 814 -15.09 -13.56 2.37
CA GLN A 814 -13.96 -14.48 2.58
C GLN A 814 -14.36 -15.75 3.35
N ILE A 815 -13.85 -16.90 2.92
CA ILE A 815 -14.02 -18.20 3.58
C ILE A 815 -12.66 -18.77 3.95
N PHE A 816 -12.57 -19.38 5.13
CA PHE A 816 -11.35 -20.07 5.57
C PHE A 816 -11.49 -21.60 5.45
N LEU A 817 -10.45 -22.22 4.89
CA LEU A 817 -10.30 -23.65 4.77
C LEU A 817 -9.10 -24.15 5.57
N ASN A 818 -9.25 -25.35 6.11
CA ASN A 818 -8.13 -26.13 6.65
C ASN A 818 -7.20 -26.62 5.53
N PRO A 819 -5.97 -27.06 5.86
CA PRO A 819 -5.02 -27.59 4.89
C PRO A 819 -5.56 -28.76 4.04
N ASP A 820 -6.52 -29.51 4.58
CA ASP A 820 -7.19 -30.62 3.91
C ASP A 820 -8.41 -30.18 3.09
N GLY A 821 -8.67 -28.87 2.96
CA GLY A 821 -9.76 -28.27 2.19
C GLY A 821 -11.12 -28.30 2.86
N THR A 822 -11.22 -28.75 4.12
CA THR A 822 -12.46 -28.68 4.89
C THR A 822 -12.76 -27.25 5.33
N LYS A 823 -14.03 -26.86 5.29
CA LYS A 823 -14.50 -25.53 5.71
C LYS A 823 -14.43 -25.38 7.24
N VAL A 824 -14.06 -24.19 7.70
CA VAL A 824 -13.93 -23.85 9.12
C VAL A 824 -15.13 -23.04 9.67
N ASP A 825 -16.03 -22.56 8.80
CA ASP A 825 -17.23 -21.76 9.09
C ASP A 825 -16.98 -20.33 9.63
N ALA A 826 -16.32 -19.49 8.83
CA ALA A 826 -16.38 -18.03 8.97
C ALA A 826 -16.52 -17.42 7.56
N ILE A 827 -17.60 -16.65 7.32
CA ILE A 827 -17.86 -15.86 6.11
C ILE A 827 -17.75 -14.39 6.52
N TRP A 828 -16.85 -13.64 5.90
CA TRP A 828 -16.68 -12.20 6.16
C TRP A 828 -17.08 -11.43 4.91
N SER A 829 -18.04 -10.48 4.89
CA SER A 829 -18.54 -9.76 3.69
C SER A 829 -18.26 -8.24 3.70
N SER A 830 -18.09 -7.59 2.54
CA SER A 830 -17.75 -6.16 2.41
C SER A 830 -18.93 -5.23 2.15
N THR A 831 -20.15 -5.76 2.15
CA THR A 831 -21.31 -4.93 2.52
C THR A 831 -21.16 -4.34 3.93
N GLU A 832 -20.26 -4.88 4.75
CA GLU A 832 -19.83 -4.27 6.00
C GLU A 832 -18.62 -3.34 5.78
N ASN A 833 -18.83 -2.31 4.96
CA ASN A 833 -18.24 -1.01 5.28
C ASN A 833 -19.40 -0.08 5.61
N ASN A 834 -20.05 -0.35 6.73
CA ASN A 834 -21.08 0.53 7.27
C ASN A 834 -20.47 1.28 8.44
N GLN A 835 -20.79 2.57 8.50
CA GLN A 835 -20.80 3.31 9.76
C GLN A 835 -21.33 2.39 10.86
N PRO A 836 -20.70 2.39 12.05
CA PRO A 836 -21.03 1.45 13.10
C PRO A 836 -22.54 1.40 13.32
N GLU A 837 -23.10 0.20 13.48
CA GLU A 837 -24.49 0.08 13.84
C GLU A 837 -24.72 0.85 15.14
N VAL A 838 -25.61 1.85 15.07
CA VAL A 838 -25.95 2.73 16.18
C VAL A 838 -27.45 2.67 16.45
N TYR A 839 -27.81 2.82 17.73
CA TYR A 839 -29.18 3.14 18.08
C TYR A 839 -29.62 4.45 17.42
N THR A 840 -30.91 4.53 17.06
CA THR A 840 -31.51 5.85 16.78
C THR A 840 -31.46 6.73 18.03
N GLU A 841 -31.50 8.06 17.88
CA GLU A 841 -31.46 8.99 19.04
C GLU A 841 -32.53 8.67 20.10
N GLU A 842 -33.73 8.24 19.67
CA GLU A 842 -34.83 7.86 20.57
C GLU A 842 -34.57 6.53 21.29
N GLU A 843 -33.99 5.54 20.61
CA GLU A 843 -33.59 4.26 21.22
C GLU A 843 -32.42 4.46 22.19
N MET A 844 -31.40 5.23 21.80
CA MET A 844 -30.25 5.56 22.64
C MET A 844 -30.71 6.27 23.92
N SER A 845 -31.62 7.24 23.80
CA SER A 845 -32.18 7.93 24.97
C SER A 845 -32.99 7.00 25.87
N ALA A 846 -33.71 6.02 25.30
CA ALA A 846 -34.43 5.01 26.08
C ALA A 846 -33.47 4.09 26.85
N VAL A 847 -32.40 3.62 26.20
CA VAL A 847 -31.36 2.78 26.80
C VAL A 847 -30.60 3.55 27.88
N GLU A 848 -30.17 4.79 27.61
CA GLU A 848 -29.50 5.66 28.59
C GLU A 848 -30.37 5.89 29.84
N GLN A 849 -31.66 6.20 29.64
CA GLN A 849 -32.59 6.42 30.74
C GLN A 849 -32.87 5.13 31.53
N HIS A 850 -32.93 3.99 30.86
CA HIS A 850 -33.05 2.68 31.50
C HIS A 850 -31.81 2.40 32.36
N ILE A 851 -30.60 2.62 31.84
CA ILE A 851 -29.36 2.46 32.61
C ILE A 851 -29.35 3.36 33.86
N LYS A 852 -29.73 4.64 33.73
CA LYS A 852 -29.80 5.58 34.87
C LYS A 852 -30.81 5.17 35.92
N THR A 853 -31.97 4.66 35.50
CA THR A 853 -33.07 4.29 36.40
C THR A 853 -32.80 2.95 37.08
N THR A 854 -32.21 1.99 36.36
CA THR A 854 -32.01 0.61 36.80
C THR A 854 -30.67 0.42 37.49
N PHE A 855 -29.57 0.83 36.86
CA PHE A 855 -28.22 0.64 37.41
C PHE A 855 -27.73 1.87 38.19
N GLY A 856 -28.20 3.07 37.86
CA GLY A 856 -27.90 4.31 38.59
C GLY A 856 -27.28 5.40 37.70
N GLU A 857 -27.21 6.63 38.23
CA GLU A 857 -26.65 7.79 37.52
C GLU A 857 -25.16 7.61 37.20
N PHE A 858 -24.76 8.00 35.99
CA PHE A 858 -23.38 7.99 35.53
C PHE A 858 -23.02 9.29 34.80
N GLU A 859 -21.84 9.83 35.09
CA GLU A 859 -21.28 11.01 34.42
C GLU A 859 -20.09 10.67 33.52
N LYS A 860 -19.41 9.55 33.80
CA LYS A 860 -18.24 9.08 33.06
C LYS A 860 -18.65 7.97 32.10
N VAL A 861 -18.30 8.15 30.82
CA VAL A 861 -18.48 7.18 29.76
C VAL A 861 -17.11 6.96 29.10
N PHE A 862 -16.73 5.70 28.92
CA PHE A 862 -15.59 5.37 28.07
C PHE A 862 -16.08 5.29 26.63
N HIS A 863 -15.74 6.31 25.84
CA HIS A 863 -16.13 6.37 24.44
C HIS A 863 -15.24 5.48 23.58
N GLU A 864 -15.86 4.74 22.67
CA GLU A 864 -15.10 3.97 21.69
C GLU A 864 -14.61 4.88 20.57
N LEU A 865 -13.29 5.06 20.46
CA LEU A 865 -12.67 6.01 19.52
C LEU A 865 -12.70 5.54 18.06
N VAL A 866 -12.72 4.22 17.84
CA VAL A 866 -12.76 3.59 16.52
C VAL A 866 -13.78 2.46 16.58
N SER A 867 -14.81 2.54 15.73
CA SER A 867 -15.95 1.62 15.74
C SER A 867 -16.11 0.97 14.37
N PRO A 868 -15.48 -0.20 14.15
CA PRO A 868 -15.48 -0.87 12.86
C PRO A 868 -16.81 -1.57 12.53
N ASP A 869 -17.64 -1.87 13.53
CA ASP A 869 -18.83 -2.73 13.44
C ASP A 869 -20.06 -2.16 14.19
N ILE A 870 -19.93 -1.99 15.50
CA ILE A 870 -20.87 -1.35 16.44
C ILE A 870 -20.11 -0.30 17.24
N HIS A 871 -20.79 0.76 17.68
CA HIS A 871 -20.20 1.76 18.57
C HIS A 871 -20.54 1.41 20.02
N VAL A 872 -19.61 0.79 20.75
CA VAL A 872 -19.86 0.30 22.11
C VAL A 872 -19.20 1.20 23.13
N ASP A 873 -20.00 2.12 23.68
CA ASP A 873 -19.62 2.91 24.83
C ASP A 873 -19.75 2.10 26.12
N VAL A 874 -18.93 2.41 27.12
CA VAL A 874 -19.05 1.80 28.45
C VAL A 874 -19.39 2.86 29.48
N CYS A 875 -20.64 2.82 29.95
CA CYS A 875 -21.16 3.69 31.00
C CYS A 875 -20.60 3.25 32.36
N VAL A 876 -19.96 4.19 33.07
CA VAL A 876 -19.34 3.92 34.38
C VAL A 876 -20.26 4.42 35.49
N VAL A 877 -21.04 3.52 36.07
CA VAL A 877 -21.91 3.86 37.20
C VAL A 877 -21.14 3.71 38.52
N PRO A 878 -20.91 4.80 39.28
CA PRO A 878 -20.09 4.77 40.49
C PRO A 878 -20.77 4.07 41.68
N PRO A 879 -20.01 3.65 42.70
CA PRO A 879 -20.54 3.19 43.97
C PRO A 879 -21.41 4.25 44.66
N THR A 880 -22.39 3.81 45.44
CA THR A 880 -23.24 4.66 46.30
C THR A 880 -23.29 4.07 47.71
N GLU A 881 -23.82 4.82 48.68
CA GLU A 881 -24.01 4.33 50.06
C GLU A 881 -24.85 3.05 50.16
N LYS A 882 -25.67 2.73 49.15
CA LYS A 882 -26.48 1.50 49.09
C LYS A 882 -25.87 0.40 48.21
N ARG A 883 -24.87 0.75 47.39
CA ARG A 883 -24.26 -0.12 46.37
C ARG A 883 -22.77 0.13 46.32
N ASP A 884 -22.00 -0.65 47.07
CA ASP A 884 -20.55 -0.45 47.22
C ASP A 884 -19.74 -1.16 46.12
N TYR A 885 -20.07 -0.89 44.86
CA TYR A 885 -19.36 -1.41 43.68
C TYR A 885 -19.65 -0.52 42.45
N TYR A 886 -18.69 -0.47 41.52
CA TYR A 886 -18.89 0.09 40.18
C TYR A 886 -19.73 -0.87 39.34
N THR A 887 -20.57 -0.34 38.47
CA THR A 887 -21.19 -1.13 37.40
C THR A 887 -20.80 -0.52 36.07
N LEU A 888 -20.09 -1.30 35.26
CA LEU A 888 -19.81 -0.96 33.87
C LEU A 888 -20.91 -1.57 33.02
N VAL A 889 -21.56 -0.76 32.21
CA VAL A 889 -22.67 -1.20 31.34
C VAL A 889 -22.34 -0.79 29.92
N THR A 890 -22.42 -1.72 28.97
CA THR A 890 -22.30 -1.38 27.56
C THR A 890 -23.50 -0.56 27.12
N MET A 891 -23.27 0.36 26.19
CA MET A 891 -24.29 1.18 25.56
C MET A 891 -23.94 1.26 24.08
N GLY A 892 -24.71 0.53 23.26
CA GLY A 892 -24.52 0.44 21.81
C GLY A 892 -24.33 -0.98 21.29
N MET A 893 -24.13 -1.98 22.16
CA MET A 893 -24.07 -3.39 21.73
C MET A 893 -25.40 -3.81 21.10
N GLY A 894 -26.52 -3.44 21.72
CA GLY A 894 -27.83 -3.86 21.24
C GLY A 894 -28.31 -3.04 20.04
N ALA A 895 -27.48 -2.16 19.48
CA ALA A 895 -27.72 -1.58 18.16
C ALA A 895 -27.79 -2.70 17.12
N HIS A 896 -26.85 -3.65 17.21
CA HIS A 896 -26.83 -4.86 16.40
C HIS A 896 -27.91 -5.87 16.82
N ARG A 897 -28.57 -6.44 15.81
CA ARG A 897 -29.59 -7.48 16.00
C ARG A 897 -28.95 -8.86 15.84
N MET A 898 -28.81 -9.56 16.96
CA MET A 898 -28.22 -10.89 17.05
C MET A 898 -29.06 -11.95 16.33
N HIS A 899 -28.39 -12.97 15.78
CA HIS A 899 -29.04 -14.07 15.07
C HIS A 899 -29.62 -15.11 16.04
N VAL A 900 -30.89 -14.91 16.43
CA VAL A 900 -31.62 -15.81 17.34
C VAL A 900 -32.40 -16.87 16.53
N PRO A 901 -32.34 -18.18 16.88
CA PRO A 901 -33.11 -19.23 16.23
C PRO A 901 -34.63 -18.93 16.19
N GLU A 902 -35.30 -19.25 15.09
CA GLU A 902 -36.74 -18.95 14.88
C GLU A 902 -37.64 -19.52 15.99
N GLU A 903 -37.27 -20.64 16.61
CA GLU A 903 -38.02 -21.24 17.72
C GLU A 903 -38.02 -20.39 18.99
N LEU A 904 -37.11 -19.42 19.09
CA LEU A 904 -36.96 -18.52 20.24
C LEU A 904 -37.43 -17.08 19.95
N ALA A 905 -37.96 -16.81 18.76
CA ALA A 905 -38.44 -15.49 18.36
C ALA A 905 -39.57 -14.94 19.26
N GLU A 906 -40.29 -15.80 20.00
CA GLU A 906 -41.31 -15.36 20.97
C GLU A 906 -40.73 -14.67 22.22
N TYR A 907 -39.43 -14.88 22.49
CA TYR A 907 -38.74 -14.37 23.69
C TYR A 907 -38.02 -13.03 23.46
N LYS A 908 -38.03 -12.48 22.24
CA LYS A 908 -37.43 -11.19 21.87
C LYS A 908 -35.97 -11.02 22.30
N LEU A 909 -35.13 -11.98 21.96
CA LEU A 909 -33.73 -12.06 22.41
C LEU A 909 -32.74 -11.41 21.42
N GLU A 910 -33.23 -10.69 20.42
CA GLU A 910 -32.43 -10.23 19.28
C GLU A 910 -31.50 -9.07 19.63
N ARG A 911 -31.67 -8.40 20.77
CA ARG A 911 -30.83 -7.26 21.18
C ARG A 911 -30.43 -7.40 22.64
N ALA A 912 -29.16 -7.11 22.95
CA ALA A 912 -28.65 -7.22 24.31
C ALA A 912 -27.61 -6.15 24.66
N GLU A 913 -27.51 -5.86 25.95
CA GLU A 913 -26.45 -5.08 26.59
C GLU A 913 -25.83 -5.88 27.74
N LEU A 914 -24.57 -5.63 28.04
CA LEU A 914 -23.79 -6.36 29.03
C LEU A 914 -23.43 -5.45 30.21
N ALA A 915 -23.46 -6.02 31.41
CA ALA A 915 -23.01 -5.36 32.62
C ALA A 915 -21.96 -6.20 33.34
N ILE A 916 -20.94 -5.54 33.91
CA ILE A 916 -19.97 -6.17 34.82
C ILE A 916 -19.81 -5.31 36.08
N ALA A 917 -19.83 -5.95 37.26
CA ALA A 917 -19.72 -5.26 38.54
C ALA A 917 -18.27 -5.35 39.05
N LEU A 918 -17.65 -4.22 39.35
CA LEU A 918 -16.26 -4.12 39.82
C LEU A 918 -16.22 -3.55 41.24
N PRO A 919 -15.26 -3.97 42.09
CA PRO A 919 -15.19 -3.49 43.46
C PRO A 919 -14.86 -1.98 43.50
N PRO A 920 -15.19 -1.27 44.60
CA PRO A 920 -15.12 0.18 44.67
C PRO A 920 -13.69 0.73 44.64
N ASP A 921 -12.69 -0.12 44.85
CA ASP A 921 -11.26 0.18 44.76
C ASP A 921 -10.66 -0.13 43.37
N TRP A 922 -11.46 -0.60 42.42
CA TRP A 922 -10.99 -0.85 41.05
C TRP A 922 -10.59 0.46 40.37
N LYS A 923 -9.34 0.51 39.88
CA LYS A 923 -8.82 1.73 39.24
C LYS A 923 -9.35 1.85 37.81
N LEU A 924 -10.05 2.96 37.56
CA LEU A 924 -10.69 3.28 36.28
C LEU A 924 -10.18 4.61 35.70
N ASP A 925 -9.10 5.17 36.25
CA ASP A 925 -8.40 6.31 35.66
C ASP A 925 -7.55 5.89 34.46
N GLU A 926 -7.24 6.85 33.60
CA GLU A 926 -6.62 6.64 32.30
C GLU A 926 -5.25 5.95 32.40
N GLU A 927 -4.45 6.29 33.41
CA GLU A 927 -3.13 5.69 33.63
C GLU A 927 -3.24 4.23 34.08
N ALA A 928 -4.14 3.93 35.02
CA ALA A 928 -4.33 2.55 35.48
C ALA A 928 -4.87 1.63 34.38
N LEU A 929 -5.70 2.13 33.47
CA LEU A 929 -6.27 1.36 32.37
C LEU A 929 -5.26 0.98 31.27
N LYS A 930 -4.02 1.49 31.31
CA LYS A 930 -2.92 1.00 30.46
C LYS A 930 -2.43 -0.39 30.89
N GLU A 931 -2.70 -0.79 32.13
CA GLU A 931 -2.30 -2.09 32.67
C GLU A 931 -3.44 -3.11 32.53
N GLU A 932 -3.13 -4.30 31.99
CA GLU A 932 -4.14 -5.35 31.71
C GLU A 932 -4.90 -5.78 32.98
N ARG A 933 -4.23 -5.74 34.15
CA ARG A 933 -4.83 -6.09 35.46
C ARG A 933 -6.07 -5.25 35.82
N TRP A 934 -6.16 -4.02 35.30
CA TRP A 934 -7.30 -3.12 35.52
C TRP A 934 -8.22 -3.07 34.28
N TYR A 935 -7.67 -3.23 33.08
CA TYR A 935 -8.39 -3.11 31.80
C TYR A 935 -9.22 -4.34 31.43
N TRP A 936 -8.79 -5.55 31.80
CA TRP A 936 -9.38 -6.79 31.29
C TRP A 936 -10.92 -6.91 31.42
N PRO A 937 -11.63 -6.33 32.42
CA PRO A 937 -13.09 -6.36 32.46
C PRO A 937 -13.74 -5.55 31.33
N ILE A 938 -13.13 -4.43 30.93
CA ILE A 938 -13.55 -3.61 29.79
C ILE A 938 -13.27 -4.37 28.49
N GLY A 939 -12.08 -4.96 28.37
CA GLY A 939 -11.73 -5.83 27.23
C GLY A 939 -12.70 -7.00 27.08
N LEU A 940 -13.08 -7.66 28.18
CA LEU A 940 -14.07 -8.73 28.21
C LEU A 940 -15.45 -8.28 27.70
N LEU A 941 -15.93 -7.11 28.15
CA LEU A 941 -17.20 -6.55 27.66
C LEU A 941 -17.14 -6.28 26.14
N LYS A 942 -16.05 -5.69 25.64
CA LYS A 942 -15.87 -5.41 24.21
C LYS A 942 -15.82 -6.67 23.35
N VAL A 943 -15.12 -7.71 23.81
CA VAL A 943 -15.05 -9.00 23.12
C VAL A 943 -16.43 -9.66 23.07
N LEU A 944 -17.16 -9.68 24.19
CA LEU A 944 -18.50 -10.25 24.23
C LEU A 944 -19.51 -9.46 23.38
N ALA A 945 -19.40 -8.13 23.35
CA ALA A 945 -20.28 -7.28 22.54
C ALA A 945 -20.17 -7.56 21.03
N ARG A 946 -18.99 -7.97 20.57
CA ARG A 946 -18.69 -8.29 19.16
C ARG A 946 -18.80 -9.76 18.82
N LEU A 947 -19.01 -10.63 19.81
CA LEU A 947 -19.15 -12.07 19.59
C LEU A 947 -20.38 -12.42 18.72
N PRO A 948 -21.56 -11.79 18.89
CA PRO A 948 -22.70 -12.00 17.99
C PRO A 948 -22.40 -11.70 16.53
N ILE A 949 -21.59 -10.66 16.28
CA ILE A 949 -21.22 -10.21 14.93
C ILE A 949 -20.19 -11.18 14.34
N SER A 950 -19.04 -11.32 15.00
CA SER A 950 -17.92 -12.16 14.52
C SER A 950 -18.23 -13.66 14.42
N GLY A 951 -19.23 -14.14 15.16
CA GLY A 951 -19.63 -15.53 15.18
C GLY A 951 -20.99 -15.83 14.56
N ASP A 952 -21.65 -14.84 13.93
CA ASP A 952 -23.07 -14.88 13.48
C ASP A 952 -23.96 -15.64 14.49
N THR A 953 -23.95 -15.14 15.73
CA THR A 953 -24.55 -15.84 16.86
C THR A 953 -25.34 -14.89 17.74
N TRP A 954 -25.83 -15.39 18.87
CA TRP A 954 -26.57 -14.60 19.85
C TRP A 954 -26.11 -14.89 21.26
N LEU A 955 -26.26 -13.89 22.12
CA LEU A 955 -25.96 -13.99 23.53
C LEU A 955 -27.24 -14.01 24.35
N GLY A 956 -27.34 -15.01 25.22
CA GLY A 956 -28.48 -15.21 26.09
C GLY A 956 -28.06 -15.73 27.46
N PHE A 957 -29.04 -15.82 28.36
CA PHE A 957 -28.85 -16.39 29.69
C PHE A 957 -28.20 -17.78 29.61
N GLY A 958 -27.14 -18.00 30.39
CA GLY A 958 -26.41 -19.25 30.43
C GLY A 958 -25.41 -19.45 29.29
N HIS A 959 -25.28 -18.52 28.33
CA HIS A 959 -24.20 -18.58 27.34
C HIS A 959 -22.85 -18.32 27.99
N THR A 960 -21.80 -18.91 27.42
CA THR A 960 -20.45 -18.90 27.98
C THR A 960 -19.40 -18.61 26.93
N MET A 961 -18.35 -17.90 27.31
CA MET A 961 -17.18 -17.62 26.48
C MET A 961 -15.91 -18.17 27.13
N ASP A 962 -14.98 -18.68 26.32
CA ASP A 962 -13.69 -19.23 26.74
C ASP A 962 -12.53 -18.48 26.06
N LYS A 963 -11.73 -17.75 26.85
CA LYS A 963 -10.55 -17.01 26.34
C LYS A 963 -9.34 -17.94 26.08
N GLN A 964 -9.39 -19.21 26.47
CA GLN A 964 -8.27 -20.18 26.49
C GLN A 964 -7.11 -19.83 27.44
N SER A 965 -6.85 -18.54 27.71
CA SER A 965 -5.86 -18.02 28.66
C SER A 965 -6.52 -17.18 29.78
N PRO A 966 -5.84 -16.93 30.91
CA PRO A 966 -6.34 -16.01 31.92
C PRO A 966 -6.58 -14.58 31.39
N PHE A 967 -7.50 -13.85 32.03
CA PHE A 967 -7.83 -12.49 31.61
C PHE A 967 -6.68 -11.50 31.81
N ALA A 968 -5.95 -11.63 32.92
CA ALA A 968 -4.75 -10.87 33.26
C ALA A 968 -3.85 -11.74 34.16
N GLU A 969 -2.58 -11.37 34.35
CA GLU A 969 -1.62 -12.16 35.14
C GLU A 969 -2.03 -12.35 36.61
N ASN A 970 -2.71 -11.35 37.18
CA ASN A 970 -3.16 -11.35 38.57
C ASN A 970 -4.46 -12.16 38.80
N THR A 971 -4.96 -12.88 37.80
CA THR A 971 -6.14 -13.74 37.93
C THR A 971 -5.98 -15.03 37.16
N ALA A 972 -6.63 -16.12 37.60
CA ALA A 972 -6.77 -17.34 36.81
C ALA A 972 -8.16 -17.48 36.16
N LEU A 973 -9.01 -16.46 36.26
CA LEU A 973 -10.28 -16.37 35.53
C LEU A 973 -9.98 -16.30 34.03
N CYS A 974 -10.61 -17.14 33.22
CA CYS A 974 -10.26 -17.35 31.81
C CYS A 974 -11.48 -17.59 30.89
N GLY A 975 -12.69 -17.40 31.41
CA GLY A 975 -13.93 -17.50 30.65
C GLY A 975 -15.02 -16.68 31.32
N ALA A 976 -16.23 -16.66 30.78
CA ALA A 976 -17.35 -15.95 31.37
C ALA A 976 -18.67 -16.68 31.14
N VAL A 977 -19.67 -16.43 32.00
CA VAL A 977 -21.07 -16.83 31.82
C VAL A 977 -21.98 -15.61 31.91
N LEU A 978 -23.04 -15.60 31.11
CA LEU A 978 -24.09 -14.58 31.12
C LEU A 978 -25.25 -14.99 32.01
N VAL A 979 -25.65 -14.10 32.93
CA VAL A 979 -26.78 -14.32 33.85
C VAL A 979 -27.68 -13.09 33.94
N GLY A 980 -28.82 -13.20 34.61
CA GLY A 980 -29.67 -12.05 34.89
C GLY A 980 -28.96 -11.02 35.82
N PRO A 981 -29.19 -9.70 35.65
CA PRO A 981 -28.60 -8.62 36.46
C PRO A 981 -28.80 -8.72 37.99
N GLN A 982 -27.86 -9.38 38.70
CA GLN A 982 -28.00 -9.82 40.10
C GLN A 982 -28.31 -8.72 41.15
N GLY A 983 -28.06 -7.44 40.84
CA GLY A 983 -28.37 -6.31 41.72
C GLY A 983 -29.73 -5.63 41.48
N VAL A 984 -30.43 -5.95 40.38
CA VAL A 984 -31.63 -5.23 39.90
C VAL A 984 -32.74 -6.15 39.37
N VAL A 985 -32.50 -7.48 39.36
CA VAL A 985 -33.43 -8.54 38.90
C VAL A 985 -34.84 -8.39 39.51
N TRP A 986 -34.95 -8.02 40.79
CA TRP A 986 -36.24 -7.91 41.49
C TRP A 986 -37.02 -6.62 41.17
N GLU A 987 -36.44 -5.69 40.40
CA GLU A 987 -37.04 -4.41 40.01
C GLU A 987 -37.46 -4.36 38.53
N GLY A 988 -37.29 -5.46 37.78
CA GLY A 988 -37.67 -5.54 36.36
C GLY A 988 -36.67 -4.88 35.40
N GLY A 989 -35.42 -4.71 35.84
CA GLY A 989 -34.35 -4.05 35.07
C GLY A 989 -33.73 -4.87 33.93
N GLU A 990 -34.16 -6.11 33.74
CA GLU A 990 -33.55 -7.06 32.79
C GLU A 990 -33.89 -6.73 31.33
N VAL A 991 -34.92 -5.92 31.09
CA VAL A 991 -35.41 -5.60 29.74
C VAL A 991 -35.71 -4.11 29.62
N CYS A 992 -35.14 -3.47 28.60
CA CYS A 992 -35.46 -2.10 28.20
C CYS A 992 -36.40 -2.13 26.97
N PRO A 993 -37.66 -1.66 27.09
CA PRO A 993 -38.54 -1.53 25.94
C PRO A 993 -38.13 -0.34 25.07
N LEU A 994 -37.93 -0.58 23.77
CA LEU A 994 -37.59 0.46 22.80
C LEU A 994 -38.85 1.13 22.23
N PRO A 995 -38.77 2.40 21.76
CA PRO A 995 -39.90 3.12 21.17
C PRO A 995 -40.59 2.40 19.99
N GLY A 996 -39.87 1.55 19.26
CA GLY A 996 -40.36 0.74 18.15
C GLY A 996 -41.12 -0.55 18.54
N GLY A 997 -41.19 -0.91 19.83
CA GLY A 997 -41.85 -2.12 20.33
C GLY A 997 -40.94 -3.36 20.45
N GLU A 998 -39.66 -3.21 20.07
CA GLU A 998 -38.58 -4.17 20.36
C GLU A 998 -38.05 -4.01 21.79
N GLU A 999 -37.21 -4.95 22.23
CA GLU A 999 -36.70 -5.03 23.59
C GLU A 999 -35.17 -5.26 23.58
N VAL A 1000 -34.45 -4.62 24.50
CA VAL A 1000 -33.02 -4.84 24.74
C VAL A 1000 -32.84 -5.56 26.07
N ASN A 1001 -32.22 -6.73 26.03
CA ASN A 1001 -32.00 -7.59 27.19
C ASN A 1001 -30.68 -7.26 27.88
N PHE A 1002 -30.67 -7.07 29.20
CA PHE A 1002 -29.45 -6.81 29.95
C PHE A 1002 -28.94 -8.09 30.61
N TYR A 1003 -27.67 -8.44 30.35
CA TYR A 1003 -27.03 -9.59 30.97
C TYR A 1003 -25.83 -9.19 31.83
N GLN A 1004 -25.74 -9.78 33.01
CA GLN A 1004 -24.58 -9.68 33.89
C GLN A 1004 -23.52 -10.69 33.45
N VAL A 1005 -22.31 -10.19 33.17
CA VAL A 1005 -21.13 -10.99 32.89
C VAL A 1005 -20.50 -11.44 34.20
N ILE A 1006 -20.35 -12.76 34.38
CA ILE A 1006 -19.66 -13.36 35.51
C ILE A 1006 -18.40 -14.09 35.01
N PRO A 1007 -17.20 -13.60 35.32
CA PRO A 1007 -15.96 -14.28 34.96
C PRO A 1007 -15.83 -15.64 35.66
N LEU A 1008 -15.35 -16.65 34.94
CA LEU A 1008 -15.23 -18.05 35.34
C LEU A 1008 -13.79 -18.56 35.27
N TYR A 1009 -13.47 -19.50 36.15
CA TYR A 1009 -12.30 -20.34 36.00
C TYR A 1009 -12.52 -21.44 34.95
N ARG A 1010 -11.42 -21.97 34.41
CA ARG A 1010 -11.41 -23.10 33.46
C ARG A 1010 -12.29 -24.27 33.90
N ASN A 1011 -12.21 -24.65 35.18
CA ASN A 1011 -12.95 -25.80 35.70
C ASN A 1011 -14.44 -25.51 35.86
N GLU A 1012 -14.83 -24.26 36.18
CA GLU A 1012 -16.24 -23.85 36.27
C GLU A 1012 -16.89 -23.83 34.90
N LEU A 1013 -16.17 -23.32 33.89
CA LEU A 1013 -16.59 -23.36 32.51
C LEU A 1013 -16.78 -24.81 32.03
N LYS A 1014 -15.81 -25.70 32.28
CA LYS A 1014 -15.94 -27.13 31.97
C LYS A 1014 -17.14 -27.76 32.66
N TYR A 1015 -17.35 -27.47 33.94
CA TYR A 1015 -18.48 -28.00 34.70
C TYR A 1015 -19.83 -27.58 34.11
N LYS A 1016 -19.97 -26.31 33.70
CA LYS A 1016 -21.16 -25.82 32.98
C LYS A 1016 -21.37 -26.56 31.67
N LEU A 1017 -20.32 -26.78 30.88
CA LEU A 1017 -20.41 -27.51 29.62
C LEU A 1017 -20.85 -28.97 29.83
N GLU A 1018 -20.54 -29.56 30.99
CA GLU A 1018 -20.93 -30.93 31.36
C GLU A 1018 -22.34 -31.03 31.99
N HIS A 1019 -22.82 -30.00 32.69
CA HIS A 1019 -24.00 -30.09 33.58
C HIS A 1019 -25.08 -29.03 33.37
N ASP A 1020 -24.89 -28.06 32.46
CA ASP A 1020 -25.72 -26.86 32.21
C ASP A 1020 -25.49 -25.63 33.12
N ALA A 1021 -26.12 -24.52 32.75
CA ALA A 1021 -25.94 -23.22 33.40
C ALA A 1021 -26.58 -23.17 34.81
N ASP A 1022 -27.77 -23.74 34.99
CA ASP A 1022 -28.45 -23.75 36.28
C ASP A 1022 -27.64 -24.56 37.31
N ALA A 1023 -27.10 -25.70 36.90
CA ALA A 1023 -26.22 -26.51 37.74
C ALA A 1023 -24.94 -25.78 38.14
N LEU A 1024 -24.35 -24.97 37.25
CA LEU A 1024 -23.20 -24.12 37.61
C LEU A 1024 -23.64 -23.02 38.60
N LEU A 1025 -24.77 -22.36 38.36
CA LEU A 1025 -25.25 -21.27 39.22
C LEU A 1025 -25.58 -21.76 40.63
N GLU A 1026 -26.11 -22.97 40.79
CA GLU A 1026 -26.28 -23.61 42.09
C GLU A 1026 -24.93 -23.80 42.82
N LYS A 1027 -23.86 -24.16 42.10
CA LYS A 1027 -22.49 -24.26 42.68
C LYS A 1027 -21.90 -22.89 43.02
N MET A 1028 -22.26 -21.88 42.24
CA MET A 1028 -21.84 -20.50 42.46
C MET A 1028 -22.67 -19.79 43.53
N ALA A 1029 -23.70 -20.41 44.11
CA ALA A 1029 -24.55 -19.81 45.13
C ALA A 1029 -23.72 -19.25 46.32
N GLY A 1030 -23.76 -17.93 46.52
CA GLY A 1030 -22.98 -17.24 47.56
C GLY A 1030 -21.57 -16.80 47.13
N ILE A 1031 -21.18 -16.95 45.87
CA ILE A 1031 -20.09 -16.19 45.26
C ILE A 1031 -20.67 -14.85 44.80
N SER A 1032 -20.01 -13.76 45.18
CA SER A 1032 -20.41 -12.41 44.76
C SER A 1032 -20.34 -12.29 43.23
N PHE A 1033 -21.31 -11.60 42.64
CA PHE A 1033 -21.27 -11.23 41.23
C PHE A 1033 -20.32 -10.05 40.94
N VAL A 1034 -19.84 -9.37 41.99
CA VAL A 1034 -18.78 -8.38 41.90
C VAL A 1034 -17.46 -9.11 41.63
N VAL A 1035 -16.75 -8.66 40.60
CA VAL A 1035 -15.49 -9.27 40.16
C VAL A 1035 -14.47 -9.27 41.29
N ASN A 1036 -13.96 -10.45 41.60
CA ASN A 1036 -12.80 -10.64 42.47
C ASN A 1036 -11.79 -11.56 41.74
N PRO A 1037 -10.64 -11.02 41.29
CA PRO A 1037 -9.58 -11.75 40.59
C PRO A 1037 -9.07 -13.00 41.30
N THR A 1038 -9.20 -13.03 42.63
CA THR A 1038 -8.66 -14.07 43.52
C THR A 1038 -9.75 -14.91 44.18
N ARG A 1039 -11.02 -14.79 43.76
CA ARG A 1039 -12.12 -15.55 44.37
C ARG A 1039 -11.87 -17.05 44.30
N GLN A 1040 -12.37 -17.81 45.28
CA GLN A 1040 -12.28 -19.26 45.22
C GLN A 1040 -13.06 -19.84 44.02
N ASN A 1041 -12.54 -20.91 43.44
CA ASN A 1041 -13.19 -21.63 42.35
C ASN A 1041 -14.38 -22.47 42.87
N ALA A 1042 -15.56 -22.23 42.30
CA ALA A 1042 -16.86 -22.82 42.66
C ALA A 1042 -16.93 -24.34 42.52
N ILE A 1043 -16.06 -24.95 41.70
CA ILE A 1043 -16.00 -26.41 41.54
C ILE A 1043 -15.10 -27.03 42.60
N THR A 1044 -14.04 -26.33 43.00
CA THR A 1044 -13.19 -26.75 44.12
C THR A 1044 -13.82 -26.46 45.48
N ARG A 1045 -14.90 -25.67 45.49
CA ARG A 1045 -15.81 -25.44 46.61
C ARG A 1045 -16.47 -26.77 46.98
N GLY A 1046 -15.78 -27.54 47.80
CA GLY A 1046 -16.15 -28.92 48.15
C GLY A 1046 -14.99 -29.89 48.33
N THR A 1047 -13.72 -29.50 48.09
CA THR A 1047 -12.56 -30.34 48.53
C THR A 1047 -12.15 -30.10 49.98
N LEU A 1048 -12.74 -29.13 50.67
CA LEU A 1048 -12.74 -28.94 52.12
C LEU A 1048 -13.87 -27.95 52.45
N ALA A 1049 -15.10 -28.45 52.61
CA ALA A 1049 -16.24 -27.87 53.34
C ALA A 1049 -17.56 -28.28 52.67
N ASP A 1050 -18.29 -29.17 53.33
CA ASP A 1050 -19.75 -29.19 53.24
C ASP A 1050 -20.28 -27.92 53.94
N GLU A 1051 -21.24 -27.28 53.28
CA GLU A 1051 -22.17 -26.25 53.77
C GLU A 1051 -21.59 -25.08 54.61
N TYR A 1052 -21.59 -23.90 53.96
CA TYR A 1052 -21.30 -22.57 54.50
C TYR A 1052 -19.83 -22.29 54.86
N PHE A 1053 -19.07 -21.80 53.88
CA PHE A 1053 -17.80 -21.13 54.17
C PHE A 1053 -17.72 -19.73 53.55
N THR A 1054 -17.52 -18.75 54.42
CA THR A 1054 -17.41 -17.29 54.24
C THR A 1054 -15.94 -16.89 54.41
N GLY A 1055 -15.35 -16.30 53.38
CA GLY A 1055 -14.19 -15.38 53.40
C GLY A 1055 -12.88 -15.80 54.10
N ASP A 1056 -11.75 -15.52 53.43
CA ASP A 1056 -10.49 -15.30 54.15
C ASP A 1056 -10.66 -14.06 55.05
N MET A 1057 -10.36 -14.19 56.34
CA MET A 1057 -10.59 -13.13 57.34
C MET A 1057 -9.43 -12.13 57.42
N ASP A 1058 -8.19 -12.61 57.37
CA ASP A 1058 -6.99 -11.78 57.48
C ASP A 1058 -5.79 -12.52 56.87
N ASP A 1059 -4.98 -11.82 56.07
CA ASP A 1059 -3.78 -12.36 55.42
C ASP A 1059 -2.55 -11.49 55.74
N ALA A 1060 -1.51 -12.12 56.28
CA ALA A 1060 -0.25 -11.48 56.60
C ALA A 1060 0.48 -10.90 55.39
N ALA A 1061 0.22 -11.40 54.17
CA ALA A 1061 0.83 -10.89 52.94
C ALA A 1061 0.57 -9.39 52.74
N TRP A 1062 -0.67 -8.92 52.98
CA TRP A 1062 -1.04 -7.50 52.88
C TRP A 1062 -0.31 -6.64 53.91
N HIS A 1063 -0.14 -7.16 55.13
CA HIS A 1063 0.55 -6.45 56.20
C HIS A 1063 2.07 -6.36 55.94
N LEU A 1064 2.66 -7.41 55.35
CA LEU A 1064 4.07 -7.46 54.97
C LEU A 1064 4.37 -6.50 53.81
N GLU A 1065 3.53 -6.50 52.78
CA GLU A 1065 3.63 -5.59 51.63
C GLU A 1065 3.59 -4.12 52.09
N SER A 1066 2.64 -3.76 52.96
CA SER A 1066 2.52 -2.40 53.50
C SER A 1066 3.73 -1.97 54.35
N ILE A 1067 4.39 -2.91 55.05
CA ILE A 1067 5.63 -2.64 55.80
C ILE A 1067 6.80 -2.41 54.84
N GLN A 1068 6.90 -3.21 53.78
CA GLN A 1068 7.96 -3.16 52.77
C GLN A 1068 7.86 -1.91 51.89
N GLU A 1069 6.67 -1.62 51.34
CA GLU A 1069 6.42 -0.42 50.51
C GLU A 1069 6.73 0.88 51.27
N LYS A 1070 6.31 0.96 52.54
CA LYS A 1070 6.43 2.20 53.33
C LYS A 1070 7.77 2.32 54.05
N GLY A 1071 8.67 1.34 53.90
CA GLY A 1071 9.99 1.33 54.52
C GLY A 1071 9.94 1.47 56.04
N LEU A 1072 8.94 0.88 56.69
CA LEU A 1072 8.73 1.07 58.13
C LEU A 1072 9.82 0.33 58.92
N PRO A 1073 10.44 0.96 59.95
CA PRO A 1073 11.52 0.34 60.74
C PRO A 1073 10.96 -0.63 61.79
N VAL A 1074 10.19 -1.61 61.36
CA VAL A 1074 9.55 -2.64 62.19
C VAL A 1074 9.92 -4.03 61.65
N ASP A 1075 10.13 -4.99 62.57
CA ASP A 1075 10.40 -6.39 62.19
C ASP A 1075 9.17 -6.99 61.50
N GLU A 1076 9.37 -7.69 60.38
CA GLU A 1076 8.31 -8.35 59.58
C GLU A 1076 7.46 -9.31 60.40
N ILE A 1077 7.99 -9.91 61.47
CA ILE A 1077 7.18 -10.75 62.38
C ILE A 1077 6.03 -9.96 63.03
N ASN A 1078 6.10 -8.64 63.05
CA ASN A 1078 5.03 -7.78 63.56
C ASN A 1078 3.82 -7.69 62.61
N ALA A 1079 3.96 -8.07 61.35
CA ALA A 1079 2.83 -8.20 60.42
C ALA A 1079 1.74 -9.15 60.97
N TYR A 1080 2.15 -10.14 61.77
CA TYR A 1080 1.26 -11.15 62.37
C TYR A 1080 0.69 -10.73 63.73
N ASN A 1081 1.01 -9.53 64.25
CA ASN A 1081 0.64 -9.12 65.61
C ASN A 1081 -0.89 -9.11 65.82
N HIS A 1082 -1.63 -8.53 64.88
CA HIS A 1082 -3.08 -8.43 64.93
C HIS A 1082 -3.73 -9.83 64.97
N MET A 1083 -3.35 -10.67 64.01
CA MET A 1083 -3.83 -12.04 63.87
C MET A 1083 -3.51 -12.89 65.11
N ALA A 1084 -2.32 -12.71 65.70
CA ALA A 1084 -1.91 -13.42 66.91
C ALA A 1084 -2.66 -12.96 68.17
N ILE A 1085 -3.13 -11.71 68.22
CA ILE A 1085 -3.98 -11.21 69.30
C ILE A 1085 -5.39 -11.81 69.14
N TYR A 1086 -5.92 -11.78 67.93
CA TYR A 1086 -7.25 -12.29 67.63
C TYR A 1086 -7.37 -13.80 67.87
N LEU A 1087 -6.47 -14.60 67.28
CA LEU A 1087 -6.46 -16.06 67.43
C LEU A 1087 -6.32 -16.48 68.90
N ARG A 1088 -5.50 -15.77 69.68
CA ARG A 1088 -5.37 -15.99 71.12
C ARG A 1088 -6.67 -15.72 71.85
N TRP A 1089 -7.33 -14.61 71.53
CA TRP A 1089 -8.62 -14.27 72.15
C TRP A 1089 -9.67 -15.34 71.85
N CYS A 1090 -9.73 -15.83 70.60
CA CYS A 1090 -10.62 -16.94 70.23
C CYS A 1090 -10.28 -18.25 70.97
N MET A 1091 -9.01 -18.55 71.16
CA MET A 1091 -8.55 -19.70 71.95
C MET A 1091 -8.88 -19.56 73.45
N GLU A 1092 -8.84 -18.34 74.00
CA GLU A 1092 -9.19 -18.06 75.41
C GLU A 1092 -10.71 -18.16 75.70
N HIS A 1093 -11.54 -18.04 74.66
CA HIS A 1093 -13.01 -18.01 74.77
C HIS A 1093 -13.68 -19.24 74.18
N ASP A 1094 -12.92 -20.32 73.94
CA ASP A 1094 -13.42 -21.60 73.39
C ASP A 1094 -14.13 -21.43 72.03
N LEU A 1095 -13.65 -20.52 71.19
CA LEU A 1095 -14.25 -20.20 69.87
C LEU A 1095 -13.63 -20.97 68.69
N MET A 1096 -12.68 -21.86 68.96
CA MET A 1096 -12.02 -22.67 67.93
C MET A 1096 -12.89 -23.84 67.47
N SER A 1097 -12.78 -24.22 66.19
CA SER A 1097 -13.52 -25.38 65.66
C SER A 1097 -12.98 -26.70 66.20
N THR A 1098 -13.82 -27.73 66.16
CA THR A 1098 -13.39 -29.09 66.53
C THR A 1098 -12.31 -29.57 65.55
N GLU A 1099 -12.46 -29.28 64.25
CA GLU A 1099 -11.44 -29.62 63.24
C GLU A 1099 -10.10 -28.90 63.50
N PHE A 1100 -10.13 -27.63 63.94
CA PHE A 1100 -8.91 -26.91 64.31
C PHE A 1100 -8.18 -27.60 65.46
N MET A 1101 -8.92 -27.98 66.51
CA MET A 1101 -8.35 -28.67 67.68
C MET A 1101 -7.87 -30.09 67.35
N GLU A 1102 -8.48 -30.78 66.41
CA GLU A 1102 -8.03 -32.09 65.94
C GLU A 1102 -6.76 -31.99 65.08
N ARG A 1103 -6.66 -30.98 64.21
CA ARG A 1103 -5.56 -30.84 63.25
C ARG A 1103 -4.32 -30.17 63.83
N TYR A 1104 -4.51 -29.17 64.68
CA TYR A 1104 -3.42 -28.36 65.23
C TYR A 1104 -3.26 -28.50 66.75
N GLY A 1105 -4.05 -29.37 67.38
CA GLY A 1105 -4.08 -29.57 68.84
C GLY A 1105 -2.73 -29.82 69.48
N GLU A 1106 -1.87 -30.64 68.86
CA GLU A 1106 -0.52 -30.92 69.36
C GLU A 1106 0.41 -29.69 69.30
N GLN A 1107 0.25 -28.86 68.26
CA GLN A 1107 1.03 -27.65 68.03
C GLN A 1107 0.55 -26.48 68.89
N VAL A 1108 -0.75 -26.43 69.23
CA VAL A 1108 -1.31 -25.39 70.09
C VAL A 1108 -1.31 -25.72 71.59
N GLN A 1109 -1.21 -27.00 71.94
CA GLN A 1109 -1.09 -27.51 73.31
C GLN A 1109 -0.04 -26.78 74.18
N PRO A 1110 1.19 -26.49 73.69
CA PRO A 1110 2.19 -25.77 74.47
C PRO A 1110 1.77 -24.34 74.84
N PHE A 1111 0.96 -23.68 74.01
CA PHE A 1111 0.46 -22.32 74.24
C PHE A 1111 -0.72 -22.30 75.21
N MET A 1112 -1.55 -23.36 75.20
CA MET A 1112 -2.73 -23.51 76.07
C MET A 1112 -2.41 -23.55 77.57
N ALA A 1113 -1.15 -23.80 77.96
CA ALA A 1113 -0.70 -23.78 79.35
C ALA A 1113 -0.61 -22.37 79.97
N ASP A 1114 -0.34 -21.34 79.16
CA ASP A 1114 -0.34 -19.91 79.54
C ASP A 1114 -0.60 -19.02 78.31
N LEU A 1115 -1.86 -19.01 77.86
CA LEU A 1115 -2.32 -18.25 76.68
C LEU A 1115 -2.02 -16.75 76.77
N SER A 1116 -2.07 -16.19 77.98
CA SER A 1116 -1.83 -14.76 78.23
C SER A 1116 -0.42 -14.29 77.80
N ARG A 1117 0.54 -15.22 77.74
CA ARG A 1117 1.94 -14.97 77.34
C ARG A 1117 2.36 -15.71 76.07
N ALA A 1118 1.45 -16.43 75.41
CA ALA A 1118 1.75 -17.17 74.20
C ALA A 1118 2.07 -16.24 73.02
N ASP A 1119 3.14 -16.52 72.28
CA ASP A 1119 3.44 -15.86 71.02
C ASP A 1119 3.00 -16.74 69.84
N LEU A 1120 1.82 -16.43 69.30
CA LEU A 1120 1.22 -17.20 68.21
C LEU A 1120 1.71 -16.78 66.81
N ARG A 1121 2.56 -15.75 66.70
CA ARG A 1121 2.98 -15.19 65.40
C ARG A 1121 3.74 -16.20 64.55
N GLY A 1122 4.66 -16.94 65.18
CA GLY A 1122 5.38 -18.03 64.52
C GLY A 1122 4.46 -19.18 64.12
N PHE A 1123 3.46 -19.51 64.94
CA PHE A 1123 2.46 -20.53 64.60
C PHE A 1123 1.63 -20.12 63.38
N ILE A 1124 1.17 -18.87 63.33
CA ILE A 1124 0.40 -18.34 62.20
C ILE A 1124 1.24 -18.35 60.92
N ARG A 1125 2.47 -17.84 60.96
CA ARG A 1125 3.38 -17.86 59.81
C ARG A 1125 3.66 -19.28 59.30
N ASP A 1126 4.04 -20.18 60.20
CA ASP A 1126 4.64 -21.46 59.79
C ASP A 1126 3.58 -22.56 59.55
N GLN A 1127 2.53 -22.59 60.39
CA GLN A 1127 1.50 -23.64 60.37
C GLN A 1127 0.23 -23.21 59.63
N LEU A 1128 -0.20 -21.96 59.81
CA LEU A 1128 -1.37 -21.41 59.12
C LEU A 1128 -1.01 -20.64 57.82
N LYS A 1129 0.27 -20.64 57.44
CA LYS A 1129 0.78 -19.99 56.23
C LYS A 1129 0.43 -18.50 56.12
N GLY A 1130 0.29 -17.85 57.27
CA GLY A 1130 -0.01 -16.43 57.36
C GLY A 1130 -1.48 -16.07 57.18
N GLN A 1131 -2.41 -17.03 57.20
CA GLN A 1131 -3.82 -16.79 56.92
C GLN A 1131 -4.72 -17.18 58.10
N LEU A 1132 -5.74 -16.36 58.35
CA LEU A 1132 -6.89 -16.70 59.20
C LEU A 1132 -8.14 -16.75 58.32
N PHE A 1133 -8.92 -17.82 58.46
CA PHE A 1133 -10.15 -18.04 57.71
C PHE A 1133 -11.20 -18.65 58.64
N GLY A 1134 -12.48 -18.38 58.40
CA GLY A 1134 -13.58 -18.68 59.32
C GLY A 1134 -13.67 -20.14 59.81
N ALA A 1135 -13.19 -21.13 59.03
CA ALA A 1135 -13.29 -22.56 59.34
C ALA A 1135 -12.35 -22.99 60.49
N LEU A 1136 -11.43 -22.10 60.89
CA LEU A 1136 -10.65 -22.26 62.10
C LEU A 1136 -11.52 -22.12 63.36
N PHE A 1137 -12.71 -21.53 63.25
CA PHE A 1137 -13.59 -21.19 64.36
C PHE A 1137 -14.87 -22.04 64.36
N ASN A 1138 -15.40 -22.30 65.56
CA ASN A 1138 -16.70 -22.94 65.68
C ASN A 1138 -17.82 -21.96 65.30
N LYS A 1139 -19.08 -22.41 65.32
CA LYS A 1139 -20.21 -21.58 64.88
C LYS A 1139 -20.31 -20.21 65.58
N GLU A 1140 -20.01 -20.15 66.87
CA GLU A 1140 -20.02 -18.87 67.61
C GLU A 1140 -18.80 -18.01 67.28
N GLY A 1141 -17.62 -18.63 67.12
CA GLY A 1141 -16.41 -17.94 66.70
C GLY A 1141 -16.46 -17.41 65.27
N ALA A 1142 -17.06 -18.14 64.35
CA ALA A 1142 -17.26 -17.72 62.96
C ALA A 1142 -18.25 -16.55 62.85
N ALA A 1143 -19.32 -16.55 63.67
CA ALA A 1143 -20.23 -15.40 63.76
C ALA A 1143 -19.55 -14.16 64.36
N PHE A 1144 -18.73 -14.35 65.40
CA PHE A 1144 -17.93 -13.28 65.98
C PHE A 1144 -16.89 -12.73 64.99
N ALA A 1145 -16.27 -13.61 64.20
CA ALA A 1145 -15.36 -13.26 63.12
C ALA A 1145 -16.02 -12.37 62.05
N GLY A 1146 -17.20 -12.76 61.57
CA GLY A 1146 -17.98 -11.95 60.62
C GLY A 1146 -18.30 -10.56 61.17
N TYR A 1147 -18.67 -10.45 62.46
CA TYR A 1147 -18.85 -9.16 63.12
C TYR A 1147 -17.56 -8.34 63.27
N TYR A 1148 -16.47 -8.98 63.72
CA TYR A 1148 -15.20 -8.29 64.03
C TYR A 1148 -14.49 -7.78 62.77
N TYR A 1149 -14.59 -8.51 61.65
CA TYR A 1149 -13.98 -8.16 60.36
C TYR A 1149 -14.94 -7.45 59.38
N GLY A 1150 -16.19 -7.19 59.78
CA GLY A 1150 -17.05 -6.21 59.12
C GLY A 1150 -17.97 -6.70 58.00
N GLU A 1151 -18.44 -7.96 58.02
CA GLU A 1151 -19.47 -8.41 57.07
C GLU A 1151 -20.83 -7.73 57.37
N ALA A 1152 -21.46 -7.17 56.33
CA ALA A 1152 -22.65 -6.31 56.43
C ALA A 1152 -23.97 -7.01 56.84
N ASP A 1153 -24.00 -8.34 56.94
CA ASP A 1153 -25.22 -9.14 57.14
C ASP A 1153 -25.26 -10.01 58.42
N SER A 1154 -24.45 -9.72 59.45
CA SER A 1154 -24.50 -10.50 60.70
C SER A 1154 -25.70 -10.12 61.59
N PRO A 1155 -26.57 -11.06 62.01
CA PRO A 1155 -27.71 -10.76 62.87
C PRO A 1155 -27.28 -10.74 64.34
N TYR A 1156 -27.30 -9.53 64.95
CA TYR A 1156 -27.31 -9.21 66.38
C TYR A 1156 -26.31 -9.91 67.32
#